data_AF-A0A6I2U2H8-F1
#
_entry.id   AF-A0A6I2U2H8-F1
#
_cell.length_a   1.000
_cell.length_b   1.000
_cell.length_c   1.000
_cell.angle_alpha   90.00
_cell.angle_beta   90.00
_cell.angle_gamma   90.00
#
_symmetry.space_group_name_H-M   'P 1'
#
loop_
_entity.id
_entity.type
_entity.pdbx_description
1 polymer ?
#
loop_
_entity_poly.entity_id
_entity_poly.type
_entity_poly.pdbx_seq_one_letter_code
_entity_poly.pdbx_strand_id
1 'polypeptide(L)'
;MATNSFCTSNHILVGLGGTGGKILKAFKMRMFEEFPTQEERSKQPVALLYVDSTDEMMSKDGRARADFRVMGQDASFTNNEFLNIKAVDVEHILDHIDHYPSVKGIVENVGAVKSAIGSLGQAAGQKRRAGRLLFAANAVGYVNSLRDAYSRCINVSGDSSETTIHIFAGLSGGTGSGSIIDAIIQTRKAFPNAYISVYAMMPEMNLPKSDMDQGRYYQNGYAALNELNALQAGAWKPQDVTGGGEADYYSDRVKGVANGLTIYSNVNENGLTINSFTELPKVISDYLFARIFFVNDSDQVNSDIVRAYKYENMDDFALEYDEAGNPDPITGRIPVARTKKVNSIGIKRVMYPELRVLKHITYTIGESVLYQFKYNNWRENQGFANEERNRDYRNDFINKENLANWMLDEEHLTLEKKILPSDNDFMAFNEYWHDKAINYAQDAKKADCPLNELDNIMGDSFANFFRDCGVENYYAGKEKAIPDMAKEIRHTVETGFFEKWKDGDISITELQKISKLLIERVSEIRTELEATTKDEIEEYKAIDEDRKANLKEWSDLGILQRMVNVGERKYARHQEYLTEFYTSKTRLVALEFAKKLAAKVFNELGKMDADISAFGMKINEAINETERLVTAQRKVNKGLEDMKGAIIEVSEDETMSEFEQELRCDKIEMPIIARQLRDCILPEEFVNFGRLAADISIDDITDAFDIKLSEIVKARHDEKADSDKKVLGLNILTQLQQKLRTDDDIKAFATKIVSQSGVFVQLNTDQIQLHLRNNEGNLSPTNPASINKKAILVSIPSPDDNPGLKKFADKLEAAFKNSFNQSTARTTITVNRKSLRKDELSIITVQYCFPIRAIDWMGDYKKRYERFLNTGNLATDQANAILLHSEGDGSQLPSLFARSDEEIKAAEEAYRAQQAAAQQPQAAQPYAQAAQPFAQPAQPQATQPYAQPQAAQPVAAPGAGTPPPPSGAAVPPPFTPPMPDPVIALYWNINGQNYGPYDWAACKQMAANKQFTEQSMVWMDGMPAWAPAGQVEILKPLFAPAMPPAMPPMPGGATPPPMPGGMPPTM
;
A
#
# COMPACT_ATOMS: atom_id res chain seq x y z
N MET A 1 -29.56 20.46 2.63
CA MET A 1 -28.91 21.79 2.77
C MET A 1 -28.06 22.04 1.53
N ALA A 2 -27.67 23.28 1.22
CA ALA A 2 -26.73 23.50 0.12
C ALA A 2 -25.31 23.08 0.55
N THR A 3 -24.82 21.96 0.01
CA THR A 3 -23.44 21.49 0.25
C THR A 3 -22.48 22.31 -0.61
N ASN A 4 -21.77 23.24 0.03
CA ASN A 4 -20.83 24.17 -0.59
C ASN A 4 -19.59 23.44 -1.13
N SER A 5 -18.94 24.02 -2.15
CA SER A 5 -17.54 23.68 -2.44
C SER A 5 -16.64 24.30 -1.38
N PHE A 6 -15.58 23.59 -0.96
CA PHE A 6 -14.65 24.03 0.08
C PHE A 6 -13.39 24.72 -0.48
N CYS A 7 -13.18 24.68 -1.80
CA CYS A 7 -12.18 25.50 -2.49
C CYS A 7 -12.74 26.06 -3.81
N THR A 8 -12.36 27.29 -4.17
CA THR A 8 -12.97 28.03 -5.29
C THR A 8 -12.09 28.10 -6.54
N SER A 9 -10.86 27.60 -6.50
CA SER A 9 -9.91 27.61 -7.62
C SER A 9 -9.49 26.19 -8.02
N ASN A 10 -9.11 26.02 -9.28
CA ASN A 10 -8.82 24.70 -9.84
C ASN A 10 -7.45 24.19 -9.35
N HIS A 11 -7.40 22.94 -8.85
CA HIS A 11 -6.16 22.30 -8.42
C HIS A 11 -5.90 20.99 -9.15
N ILE A 12 -4.75 20.87 -9.81
CA ILE A 12 -4.30 19.62 -10.44
C ILE A 12 -3.05 19.12 -9.71
N LEU A 13 -3.06 17.86 -9.29
CA LEU A 13 -1.97 17.24 -8.53
C LEU A 13 -1.32 16.13 -9.38
N VAL A 14 -0.09 16.38 -9.83
CA VAL A 14 0.67 15.51 -10.73
C VAL A 14 1.76 14.76 -9.97
N GLY A 15 1.62 13.45 -9.82
CA GLY A 15 2.58 12.60 -9.10
C GLY A 15 3.50 11.85 -10.04
N LEU A 16 4.79 12.17 -10.05
CA LEU A 16 5.81 11.55 -10.90
C LEU A 16 6.60 10.48 -10.14
N GLY A 17 6.49 9.24 -10.60
CA GLY A 17 7.15 8.09 -9.97
C GLY A 17 6.55 7.70 -8.61
N GLY A 18 6.99 6.56 -8.06
CA GLY A 18 6.51 6.03 -6.78
C GLY A 18 6.73 6.92 -5.53
N THR A 19 7.38 8.08 -5.63
CA THR A 19 7.34 9.12 -4.56
C THR A 19 6.12 10.02 -4.74
N GLY A 20 5.90 10.54 -5.96
CA GLY A 20 4.69 11.30 -6.28
C GLY A 20 3.42 10.48 -6.09
N GLY A 21 3.41 9.21 -6.50
CA GLY A 21 2.30 8.28 -6.28
C GLY A 21 1.92 8.09 -4.82
N LYS A 22 2.91 8.00 -3.90
CA LYS A 22 2.65 7.91 -2.44
C LYS A 22 2.03 9.18 -1.87
N ILE A 23 2.40 10.35 -2.38
CA ILE A 23 1.84 11.64 -1.96
C ILE A 23 0.41 11.78 -2.49
N LEU A 24 0.17 11.47 -3.79
CA LEU A 24 -1.17 11.44 -4.36
C LEU A 24 -2.07 10.42 -3.64
N LYS A 25 -1.53 9.26 -3.25
CA LYS A 25 -2.26 8.25 -2.46
C LYS A 25 -2.69 8.83 -1.11
N ALA A 26 -1.74 9.39 -0.35
CA ALA A 26 -2.05 9.99 0.96
C ALA A 26 -3.11 11.09 0.83
N PHE A 27 -3.01 11.92 -0.21
CA PHE A 27 -3.98 12.98 -0.49
C PHE A 27 -5.35 12.43 -0.90
N LYS A 28 -5.41 11.42 -1.78
CA LYS A 28 -6.67 10.80 -2.22
C LYS A 28 -7.36 10.05 -1.08
N MET A 29 -6.61 9.35 -0.23
CA MET A 29 -7.16 8.77 0.99
C MET A 29 -7.73 9.86 1.90
N ARG A 30 -6.98 10.93 2.18
CA ARG A 30 -7.50 12.05 2.99
C ARG A 30 -8.74 12.69 2.36
N MET A 31 -8.84 12.83 1.03
CA MET A 31 -10.06 13.29 0.36
C MET A 31 -11.29 12.40 0.62
N PHE A 32 -11.12 11.10 0.88
CA PHE A 32 -12.21 10.19 1.28
C PHE A 32 -12.49 10.23 2.79
N GLU A 33 -11.48 10.50 3.61
CA GLU A 33 -11.65 10.72 5.06
C GLU A 33 -12.37 12.05 5.35
N GLU A 34 -12.01 13.11 4.62
CA GLU A 34 -12.48 14.48 4.86
C GLU A 34 -13.78 14.83 4.13
N PHE A 35 -14.10 14.11 3.04
CA PHE A 35 -15.35 14.21 2.28
C PHE A 35 -15.92 12.79 2.08
N PRO A 36 -16.67 12.25 3.06
CA PRO A 36 -17.04 10.84 3.07
C PRO A 36 -17.97 10.41 1.93
N THR A 37 -18.80 11.32 1.40
CA THR A 37 -19.71 11.00 0.29
C THR A 37 -19.09 11.30 -1.09
N GLN A 38 -19.54 10.54 -2.10
CA GLN A 38 -19.19 10.83 -3.50
C GLN A 38 -19.72 12.20 -3.96
N GLU A 39 -20.86 12.66 -3.43
CA GLU A 39 -21.44 13.97 -3.75
C GLU A 39 -20.51 15.11 -3.28
N GLU A 40 -20.02 15.06 -2.05
CA GLU A 40 -19.08 16.07 -1.52
C GLU A 40 -17.76 16.06 -2.28
N ARG A 41 -17.19 14.89 -2.56
CA ARG A 41 -15.94 14.78 -3.35
C ARG A 41 -16.09 15.34 -4.76
N SER A 42 -17.21 15.06 -5.44
CA SER A 42 -17.47 15.53 -6.81
C SER A 42 -17.63 17.05 -6.93
N LYS A 43 -17.83 17.76 -5.81
CA LYS A 43 -17.97 19.23 -5.75
C LYS A 43 -16.66 19.97 -5.48
N GLN A 44 -15.56 19.26 -5.28
CA GLN A 44 -14.24 19.90 -5.10
C GLN A 44 -13.52 19.95 -6.46
N PRO A 45 -13.10 21.13 -6.97
CA PRO A 45 -12.42 21.27 -8.26
C PRO A 45 -10.95 20.80 -8.24
N VAL A 46 -10.73 19.57 -7.76
CA VAL A 46 -9.42 18.95 -7.56
C VAL A 46 -9.29 17.69 -8.40
N ALA A 47 -8.27 17.63 -9.27
CA ALA A 47 -7.99 16.48 -10.13
C ALA A 47 -6.59 15.91 -9.89
N LEU A 48 -6.46 14.59 -9.99
CA LEU A 48 -5.19 13.87 -9.80
C LEU A 48 -4.68 13.31 -11.14
N LEU A 49 -3.35 13.23 -11.27
CA LEU A 49 -2.65 12.58 -12.39
C LEU A 49 -1.35 11.92 -11.90
N TYR A 50 -1.38 10.61 -11.70
CA TYR A 50 -0.23 9.76 -11.41
C TYR A 50 0.46 9.33 -12.72
N VAL A 51 1.80 9.41 -12.75
CA VAL A 51 2.62 9.08 -13.93
C VAL A 51 3.79 8.21 -13.47
N ASP A 52 3.81 6.93 -13.88
CA ASP A 52 4.93 6.02 -13.60
C ASP A 52 5.09 4.92 -14.66
N SER A 53 6.21 4.22 -14.58
CA SER A 53 6.57 3.02 -15.34
C SER A 53 6.11 1.72 -14.68
N THR A 54 5.36 1.80 -13.56
CA THR A 54 4.74 0.65 -12.90
C THR A 54 3.27 0.94 -12.56
N ASP A 55 2.44 -0.09 -12.69
CA ASP A 55 1.02 -0.14 -12.36
C ASP A 55 0.78 -0.51 -10.88
N GLU A 56 1.82 -0.52 -10.05
CA GLU A 56 1.78 -1.07 -8.68
C GLU A 56 0.62 -0.49 -7.86
N MET A 57 0.38 0.82 -7.97
CA MET A 57 -0.63 1.57 -7.19
C MET A 57 -2.05 1.54 -7.77
N MET A 58 -2.29 0.78 -8.85
CA MET A 58 -3.63 0.56 -9.40
C MET A 58 -4.39 -0.52 -8.61
N SER A 59 -5.71 -0.57 -8.80
CA SER A 59 -6.51 -1.74 -8.43
C SER A 59 -6.09 -2.97 -9.25
N LYS A 60 -6.27 -4.17 -8.69
CA LYS A 60 -5.94 -5.43 -9.35
C LYS A 60 -7.17 -6.31 -9.45
N ASP A 61 -7.34 -6.96 -10.60
CA ASP A 61 -8.45 -7.90 -10.86
C ASP A 61 -9.85 -7.32 -10.56
N GLY A 62 -10.00 -6.01 -10.75
CA GLY A 62 -11.23 -5.25 -10.46
C GLY A 62 -11.49 -4.97 -8.97
N ARG A 63 -10.61 -5.39 -8.06
CA ARG A 63 -10.76 -5.23 -6.60
C ARG A 63 -9.95 -4.05 -6.05
N ALA A 64 -10.55 -3.39 -5.05
CA ALA A 64 -9.91 -2.34 -4.28
C ALA A 64 -8.63 -2.84 -3.60
N ARG A 65 -7.54 -2.07 -3.66
CA ARG A 65 -6.37 -2.37 -2.84
C ARG A 65 -6.74 -2.18 -1.36
N ALA A 66 -6.51 -3.18 -0.52
CA ALA A 66 -6.82 -3.11 0.92
C ALA A 66 -6.14 -1.91 1.62
N ASP A 67 -4.94 -1.51 1.17
CA ASP A 67 -4.25 -0.33 1.70
C ASP A 67 -4.71 1.01 1.08
N PHE A 68 -5.73 1.01 0.22
CA PHE A 68 -6.45 2.17 -0.34
C PHE A 68 -7.94 2.23 0.09
N ARG A 69 -8.50 1.21 0.77
CA ARG A 69 -9.90 1.24 1.27
C ARG A 69 -10.07 2.29 2.38
N VAL A 70 -11.13 3.09 2.30
CA VAL A 70 -11.52 4.09 3.32
C VAL A 70 -13.03 4.04 3.55
N MET A 71 -13.47 3.49 4.70
CA MET A 71 -14.90 3.31 5.03
C MET A 71 -15.64 2.55 3.91
N GLY A 72 -15.14 1.36 3.58
CA GLY A 72 -15.62 0.45 2.54
C GLY A 72 -15.39 0.94 1.10
N GLN A 73 -15.08 2.22 0.91
CA GLN A 73 -14.94 2.83 -0.41
C GLN A 73 -13.52 2.66 -0.95
N ASP A 74 -13.41 2.33 -2.25
CA ASP A 74 -12.13 2.23 -2.94
C ASP A 74 -11.58 3.62 -3.29
N ALA A 75 -10.43 3.98 -2.71
CA ALA A 75 -9.68 5.17 -3.08
C ALA A 75 -8.53 4.88 -4.08
N SER A 76 -8.44 3.67 -4.66
CA SER A 76 -7.43 3.32 -5.69
C SER A 76 -7.47 4.27 -6.88
N PHE A 77 -6.36 4.41 -7.61
CA PHE A 77 -6.32 5.29 -8.80
C PHE A 77 -7.16 4.72 -9.94
N THR A 78 -7.92 5.58 -10.62
CA THR A 78 -8.73 5.20 -11.80
C THR A 78 -7.94 5.38 -13.10
N ASN A 79 -8.39 4.74 -14.19
CA ASN A 79 -7.66 4.76 -15.48
C ASN A 79 -7.49 6.17 -16.08
N ASN A 80 -8.32 7.15 -15.71
CA ASN A 80 -8.18 8.57 -16.10
C ASN A 80 -7.38 9.42 -15.09
N GLU A 81 -6.93 8.82 -13.99
CA GLU A 81 -5.96 9.39 -13.04
C GLU A 81 -4.54 8.84 -13.26
N PHE A 82 -4.34 7.83 -14.11
CA PHE A 82 -3.04 7.17 -14.29
C PHE A 82 -2.54 7.19 -15.74
N LEU A 83 -1.26 7.53 -15.93
CA LEU A 83 -0.53 7.41 -17.19
C LEU A 83 0.66 6.45 -17.02
N ASN A 84 0.56 5.27 -17.62
CA ASN A 84 1.65 4.30 -17.69
C ASN A 84 2.64 4.68 -18.80
N ILE A 85 3.87 5.07 -18.43
CA ILE A 85 4.92 5.46 -19.40
C ILE A 85 5.86 4.31 -19.80
N LYS A 86 5.64 3.08 -19.32
CA LYS A 86 6.47 1.90 -19.66
C LYS A 86 6.05 1.21 -20.95
N ALA A 87 4.87 1.50 -21.49
CA ALA A 87 4.28 0.80 -22.64
C ALA A 87 4.97 1.08 -24.00
N VAL A 88 6.25 1.48 -24.01
CA VAL A 88 7.00 1.89 -25.21
C VAL A 88 8.38 1.25 -25.23
N ASP A 89 8.77 0.72 -26.38
CA ASP A 89 10.09 0.15 -26.62
C ASP A 89 11.12 1.27 -26.88
N VAL A 90 11.96 1.52 -25.87
CA VAL A 90 13.03 2.52 -25.93
C VAL A 90 14.21 2.02 -26.78
N GLU A 91 14.45 0.71 -26.88
CA GLU A 91 15.52 0.17 -27.73
C GLU A 91 15.15 0.41 -29.21
N HIS A 92 13.90 0.15 -29.58
CA HIS A 92 13.35 0.47 -30.91
C HIS A 92 13.40 1.97 -31.23
N ILE A 93 13.05 2.86 -30.30
CA ILE A 93 13.18 4.32 -30.48
C ILE A 93 14.64 4.72 -30.74
N LEU A 94 15.58 4.14 -29.99
CA LEU A 94 17.00 4.43 -30.14
C LEU A 94 17.62 3.76 -31.38
N ASP A 95 17.04 2.69 -31.93
CA ASP A 95 17.39 2.17 -33.27
C ASP A 95 16.93 3.09 -34.40
N HIS A 96 15.79 3.77 -34.23
CA HIS A 96 15.13 4.55 -35.28
C HIS A 96 15.07 6.06 -34.96
N ILE A 97 16.07 6.60 -34.26
CA ILE A 97 16.03 7.94 -33.63
C ILE A 97 15.69 9.10 -34.60
N ASP A 98 16.01 8.95 -35.90
CA ASP A 98 15.69 9.93 -36.93
C ASP A 98 14.18 10.08 -37.20
N HIS A 99 13.38 9.06 -36.85
CA HIS A 99 11.91 9.13 -36.87
C HIS A 99 11.33 9.77 -35.59
N TYR A 100 12.14 10.03 -34.57
CA TYR A 100 11.73 10.58 -33.27
C TYR A 100 12.45 11.92 -32.96
N PRO A 101 12.22 12.98 -33.76
CA PRO A 101 12.98 14.24 -33.65
C PRO A 101 12.88 14.93 -32.28
N SER A 102 11.77 14.78 -31.56
CA SER A 102 11.61 15.31 -30.19
C SER A 102 12.44 14.56 -29.13
N VAL A 103 12.81 13.32 -29.41
CA VAL A 103 13.68 12.48 -28.57
C VAL A 103 15.14 12.61 -29.00
N LYS A 104 15.40 12.85 -30.29
CA LYS A 104 16.75 12.98 -30.87
C LYS A 104 17.62 14.02 -30.16
N GLY A 105 17.06 15.17 -29.75
CA GLY A 105 17.80 16.19 -28.97
C GLY A 105 18.22 15.75 -27.56
N ILE A 106 17.63 14.68 -27.01
CA ILE A 106 18.03 14.06 -25.73
C ILE A 106 19.22 13.08 -25.92
N VAL A 107 19.45 12.67 -27.17
CA VAL A 107 20.29 11.52 -27.58
C VAL A 107 21.29 11.95 -28.65
N GLU A 108 22.23 12.81 -28.26
CA GLU A 108 23.35 13.27 -29.12
C GLU A 108 24.16 12.11 -29.71
N ASN A 109 24.36 11.05 -28.93
CA ASN A 109 25.07 9.84 -29.35
C ASN A 109 24.30 8.58 -28.92
N VAL A 110 23.55 8.00 -29.87
CA VAL A 110 22.77 6.77 -29.70
C VAL A 110 23.60 5.61 -29.14
N GLY A 111 24.82 5.41 -29.64
CA GLY A 111 25.67 4.29 -29.23
C GLY A 111 26.10 4.41 -27.77
N ALA A 112 26.54 5.59 -27.36
CA ALA A 112 26.90 5.88 -25.97
C ALA A 112 25.67 5.77 -25.04
N VAL A 113 24.51 6.28 -25.46
CA VAL A 113 23.26 6.21 -24.68
C VAL A 113 22.77 4.76 -24.52
N LYS A 114 22.77 3.95 -25.58
CA LYS A 114 22.46 2.50 -25.47
C LYS A 114 23.45 1.79 -24.55
N SER A 115 24.76 2.03 -24.70
CA SER A 115 25.77 1.35 -23.89
C SER A 115 25.76 1.76 -22.42
N ALA A 116 25.38 3.00 -22.11
CA ALA A 116 25.28 3.48 -20.73
C ALA A 116 23.97 3.05 -20.06
N ILE A 117 22.84 3.10 -20.78
CA ILE A 117 21.54 2.70 -20.23
C ILE A 117 21.43 1.17 -20.13
N GLY A 118 21.85 0.41 -21.14
CA GLY A 118 21.62 -1.04 -21.19
C GLY A 118 20.14 -1.40 -21.07
N SER A 119 19.83 -2.59 -20.53
CA SER A 119 18.43 -3.02 -20.39
C SER A 119 17.65 -2.23 -19.33
N LEU A 120 16.35 -2.02 -19.61
CA LEU A 120 15.41 -1.30 -18.76
C LEU A 120 14.74 -2.22 -17.73
N GLY A 121 15.30 -2.24 -16.52
CA GLY A 121 14.64 -2.80 -15.34
C GLY A 121 13.44 -1.96 -14.85
N GLN A 122 12.76 -2.41 -13.80
CA GLN A 122 11.65 -1.65 -13.20
C GLN A 122 12.11 -0.28 -12.67
N ALA A 123 11.18 0.70 -12.66
CA ALA A 123 11.43 2.10 -12.25
C ALA A 123 12.66 2.76 -12.92
N ALA A 124 13.02 2.29 -14.13
CA ALA A 124 14.23 2.64 -14.88
C ALA A 124 15.56 2.48 -14.10
N GLY A 125 15.62 1.64 -13.04
CA GLY A 125 16.86 1.24 -12.36
C GLY A 125 17.74 2.38 -11.83
N GLN A 126 17.14 3.48 -11.36
CA GLN A 126 17.85 4.72 -10.94
C GLN A 126 18.73 5.33 -12.07
N LYS A 127 18.31 5.23 -13.34
CA LYS A 127 18.96 5.84 -14.51
C LYS A 127 18.09 7.03 -14.97
N ARG A 128 18.52 8.28 -14.78
CA ARG A 128 17.66 9.46 -14.99
C ARG A 128 17.31 9.67 -16.46
N ARG A 129 18.29 9.61 -17.36
CA ARG A 129 18.09 9.67 -18.83
C ARG A 129 17.09 8.64 -19.33
N ALA A 130 17.12 7.42 -18.80
CA ALA A 130 16.16 6.36 -19.18
C ALA A 130 14.73 6.70 -18.75
N GLY A 131 14.54 7.24 -17.54
CA GLY A 131 13.27 7.79 -17.09
C GLY A 131 12.77 8.95 -17.97
N ARG A 132 13.68 9.83 -18.40
CA ARG A 132 13.36 10.92 -19.34
C ARG A 132 12.93 10.40 -20.71
N LEU A 133 13.61 9.41 -21.28
CA LEU A 133 13.24 8.81 -22.57
C LEU A 133 11.86 8.17 -22.54
N LEU A 134 11.51 7.45 -21.45
CA LEU A 134 10.17 6.92 -21.22
C LEU A 134 9.11 8.03 -21.15
N PHE A 135 9.40 9.13 -20.46
CA PHE A 135 8.49 10.28 -20.40
C PHE A 135 8.34 10.98 -21.76
N ALA A 136 9.45 11.24 -22.45
CA ALA A 136 9.49 11.92 -23.76
C ALA A 136 8.65 11.17 -24.81
N ALA A 137 8.77 9.83 -24.86
CA ALA A 137 7.96 8.98 -25.74
C ALA A 137 6.45 9.05 -25.44
N ASN A 138 6.07 9.42 -24.21
CA ASN A 138 4.68 9.54 -23.74
C ASN A 138 4.24 10.99 -23.53
N ALA A 139 5.05 12.00 -23.90
CA ALA A 139 4.83 13.39 -23.51
C ALA A 139 3.54 14.00 -24.10
N VAL A 140 3.13 13.55 -25.29
CA VAL A 140 1.82 13.92 -25.87
C VAL A 140 0.66 13.32 -25.04
N GLY A 141 0.83 12.09 -24.56
CA GLY A 141 -0.11 11.46 -23.62
C GLY A 141 -0.22 12.26 -22.32
N TYR A 142 0.92 12.63 -21.73
CA TYR A 142 0.97 13.48 -20.52
C TYR A 142 0.23 14.80 -20.69
N VAL A 143 0.48 15.55 -21.78
CA VAL A 143 -0.21 16.81 -22.06
C VAL A 143 -1.72 16.61 -22.24
N ASN A 144 -2.15 15.49 -22.83
CA ASN A 144 -3.57 15.18 -22.99
C ASN A 144 -4.23 14.78 -21.67
N SER A 145 -3.62 13.93 -20.85
CA SER A 145 -4.10 13.59 -19.50
C SER A 145 -4.15 14.81 -18.58
N LEU A 146 -3.22 15.76 -18.72
CA LEU A 146 -3.21 17.01 -17.96
C LEU A 146 -4.35 17.96 -18.40
N ARG A 147 -4.68 17.99 -19.69
CA ARG A 147 -5.86 18.72 -20.22
C ARG A 147 -7.19 18.09 -19.82
N ASP A 148 -7.27 16.77 -19.76
CA ASP A 148 -8.42 16.03 -19.22
C ASP A 148 -8.60 16.35 -17.72
N ALA A 149 -7.53 16.26 -16.91
CA ALA A 149 -7.57 16.67 -15.50
C ALA A 149 -8.00 18.15 -15.31
N TYR A 150 -7.50 19.07 -16.13
CA TYR A 150 -7.93 20.47 -16.14
C TYR A 150 -9.42 20.64 -16.48
N SER A 151 -9.90 19.88 -17.46
CA SER A 151 -11.30 19.89 -17.88
C SER A 151 -12.22 19.37 -16.77
N ARG A 152 -11.80 18.35 -16.01
CA ARG A 152 -12.50 17.89 -14.80
C ARG A 152 -12.65 19.00 -13.76
N CYS A 153 -11.59 19.77 -13.48
CA CYS A 153 -11.66 20.88 -12.52
C CYS A 153 -12.66 21.97 -12.96
N ILE A 154 -12.59 22.44 -14.22
CA ILE A 154 -13.49 23.49 -14.74
C ILE A 154 -14.96 23.02 -14.71
N ASN A 155 -15.22 21.76 -15.06
CA ASN A 155 -16.58 21.19 -15.05
C ASN A 155 -17.20 21.18 -13.64
N VAL A 156 -16.40 21.34 -12.57
CA VAL A 156 -16.85 21.42 -11.18
C VAL A 156 -16.89 22.86 -10.67
N SER A 157 -15.88 23.68 -10.94
CA SER A 157 -15.81 25.07 -10.46
C SER A 157 -16.67 26.06 -11.27
N GLY A 158 -16.87 25.79 -12.57
CA GLY A 158 -17.44 26.73 -13.53
C GLY A 158 -16.50 27.89 -13.91
N ASP A 159 -15.26 27.91 -13.41
CA ASP A 159 -14.27 28.95 -13.70
C ASP A 159 -12.98 28.37 -14.29
N SER A 160 -12.35 29.15 -15.18
CA SER A 160 -11.04 28.85 -15.78
C SER A 160 -9.96 29.88 -15.41
N SER A 161 -10.28 30.91 -14.63
CA SER A 161 -9.39 32.04 -14.34
C SER A 161 -8.23 31.70 -13.40
N GLU A 162 -8.51 30.99 -12.30
CA GLU A 162 -7.48 30.53 -11.35
C GLU A 162 -7.24 29.02 -11.48
N THR A 163 -5.98 28.64 -11.71
CA THR A 163 -5.57 27.23 -11.80
C THR A 163 -4.17 27.04 -11.26
N THR A 164 -4.02 26.11 -10.33
CA THR A 164 -2.75 25.74 -9.70
C THR A 164 -2.43 24.28 -10.01
N ILE A 165 -1.23 24.04 -10.55
CA ILE A 165 -0.73 22.71 -10.90
C ILE A 165 0.44 22.39 -9.97
N HIS A 166 0.27 21.35 -9.15
CA HIS A 166 1.26 20.89 -8.19
C HIS A 166 1.96 19.64 -8.74
N ILE A 167 3.29 19.61 -8.82
CA ILE A 167 4.06 18.50 -9.40
C ILE A 167 4.95 17.87 -8.32
N PHE A 168 4.75 16.59 -8.00
CA PHE A 168 5.44 15.85 -6.93
C PHE A 168 6.42 14.84 -7.51
N ALA A 169 7.69 14.85 -7.09
CA ALA A 169 8.70 13.92 -7.60
C ALA A 169 9.77 13.57 -6.55
N GLY A 170 10.35 12.37 -6.68
CA GLY A 170 11.55 11.96 -5.93
C GLY A 170 12.79 12.04 -6.81
N LEU A 171 13.79 12.82 -6.38
CA LEU A 171 14.96 13.18 -7.21
C LEU A 171 16.03 12.09 -7.33
N SER A 172 15.94 11.01 -6.56
CA SER A 172 16.91 9.89 -6.59
C SER A 172 16.52 8.77 -7.57
N GLY A 173 15.23 8.65 -7.91
CA GLY A 173 14.67 7.53 -8.68
C GLY A 173 14.64 7.76 -10.20
N GLY A 174 14.59 6.68 -10.98
CA GLY A 174 14.61 6.75 -12.46
C GLY A 174 13.42 7.51 -13.04
N THR A 175 12.18 7.01 -12.86
CA THR A 175 10.97 7.67 -13.39
C THR A 175 10.87 9.13 -12.96
N GLY A 176 10.76 9.40 -11.65
CA GLY A 176 10.41 10.71 -11.12
C GLY A 176 11.46 11.77 -11.42
N SER A 177 12.74 11.45 -11.22
CA SER A 177 13.84 12.39 -11.42
C SER A 177 14.20 12.61 -12.89
N GLY A 178 13.95 11.62 -13.76
CA GLY A 178 14.07 11.78 -15.21
C GLY A 178 12.91 12.58 -15.82
N SER A 179 11.70 12.44 -15.27
CA SER A 179 10.48 13.08 -15.82
C SER A 179 10.30 14.55 -15.38
N ILE A 180 10.89 14.98 -14.26
CA ILE A 180 10.50 16.24 -13.60
C ILE A 180 10.71 17.49 -14.47
N ILE A 181 11.81 17.55 -15.22
CA ILE A 181 12.14 18.69 -16.09
C ILE A 181 11.09 18.84 -17.20
N ASP A 182 10.82 17.74 -17.92
CA ASP A 182 9.85 17.74 -19.00
C ASP A 182 8.42 17.96 -18.48
N ALA A 183 8.05 17.39 -17.34
CA ALA A 183 6.74 17.61 -16.74
C ALA A 183 6.50 19.10 -16.41
N ILE A 184 7.49 19.81 -15.85
CA ILE A 184 7.42 21.26 -15.60
C ILE A 184 7.24 22.03 -16.91
N ILE A 185 8.05 21.70 -17.92
CA ILE A 185 8.07 22.38 -19.22
C ILE A 185 6.78 22.18 -19.99
N GLN A 186 6.35 20.93 -20.14
CA GLN A 186 5.12 20.59 -20.86
C GLN A 186 3.89 21.12 -20.13
N THR A 187 3.93 21.22 -18.78
CA THR A 187 2.91 21.96 -18.01
C THR A 187 2.91 23.45 -18.34
N ARG A 188 4.07 24.14 -18.34
CA ARG A 188 4.12 25.58 -18.66
C ARG A 188 3.72 25.87 -20.11
N LYS A 189 4.13 25.02 -21.05
CA LYS A 189 3.76 25.08 -22.48
C LYS A 189 2.25 24.91 -22.68
N ALA A 190 1.63 23.95 -21.98
CA ALA A 190 0.18 23.71 -22.06
C ALA A 190 -0.64 24.75 -21.29
N PHE A 191 -0.11 25.29 -20.19
CA PHE A 191 -0.80 26.23 -19.29
C PHE A 191 0.07 27.46 -18.94
N PRO A 192 0.31 28.39 -19.88
CA PRO A 192 1.20 29.54 -19.67
C PRO A 192 0.83 30.40 -18.45
N ASN A 193 -0.46 30.55 -18.16
CA ASN A 193 -0.96 31.43 -17.10
C ASN A 193 -1.01 30.77 -15.72
N ALA A 194 -1.11 29.44 -15.63
CA ALA A 194 -1.32 28.70 -14.37
C ALA A 194 -0.18 28.91 -13.34
N TYR A 195 -0.50 28.76 -12.06
CA TYR A 195 0.49 28.71 -10.99
C TYR A 195 1.09 27.29 -10.91
N ILE A 196 2.37 27.12 -11.21
CA ILE A 196 3.04 25.81 -11.17
C ILE A 196 3.89 25.73 -9.91
N SER A 197 3.59 24.78 -9.03
CA SER A 197 4.34 24.53 -7.79
C SER A 197 5.00 23.16 -7.85
N VAL A 198 6.31 23.09 -7.62
CA VAL A 198 7.08 21.84 -7.72
C VAL A 198 7.47 21.37 -6.32
N TYR A 199 7.20 20.12 -6.00
CA TYR A 199 7.48 19.47 -4.73
C TYR A 199 8.50 18.35 -4.98
N ALA A 200 9.76 18.65 -4.67
CA ALA A 200 10.89 17.80 -4.97
C ALA A 200 11.47 17.19 -3.69
N MET A 201 11.23 15.88 -3.49
CA MET A 201 11.92 15.11 -2.47
C MET A 201 13.38 14.92 -2.90
N MET A 202 14.29 15.60 -2.23
CA MET A 202 15.72 15.33 -2.35
C MET A 202 16.08 14.05 -1.57
N PRO A 203 17.25 13.42 -1.82
CA PRO A 203 17.71 12.28 -1.03
C PRO A 203 17.66 12.52 0.49
N GLU A 204 17.54 11.45 1.27
CA GLU A 204 17.71 11.50 2.72
C GLU A 204 19.15 11.84 3.11
N MET A 205 19.35 12.60 4.19
CA MET A 205 20.69 12.89 4.72
C MET A 205 21.46 11.59 5.06
N ASN A 206 20.75 10.61 5.62
CA ASN A 206 21.23 9.24 5.87
C ASN A 206 20.25 8.25 5.23
N LEU A 207 20.75 7.22 4.53
CA LEU A 207 19.91 6.19 3.92
C LEU A 207 19.01 5.48 4.97
N PRO A 208 17.68 5.45 4.81
CA PRO A 208 16.78 4.68 5.68
C PRO A 208 17.01 3.17 5.63
N LYS A 209 17.57 2.66 4.52
CA LYS A 209 17.96 1.27 4.31
C LYS A 209 19.19 1.18 3.40
N SER A 210 20.04 0.18 3.60
CA SER A 210 21.28 0.00 2.84
C SER A 210 21.08 -0.43 1.37
N ASP A 211 19.92 -0.96 1.01
CA ASP A 211 19.55 -1.41 -0.35
C ASP A 211 19.02 -0.27 -1.26
N MET A 212 18.79 0.91 -0.69
CA MET A 212 18.22 2.05 -1.44
C MET A 212 19.18 2.68 -2.45
N ASP A 213 20.50 2.62 -2.23
CA ASP A 213 21.48 3.23 -3.13
C ASP A 213 22.08 2.22 -4.11
N GLN A 214 21.68 2.30 -5.38
CA GLN A 214 22.20 1.47 -6.47
C GLN A 214 23.48 2.08 -7.09
N GLY A 215 24.25 2.81 -6.28
CA GLY A 215 25.47 3.55 -6.65
C GLY A 215 25.23 4.93 -7.27
N ARG A 216 24.00 5.46 -7.21
CA ARG A 216 23.57 6.70 -7.89
C ARG A 216 22.59 7.57 -7.08
N TYR A 217 22.16 7.15 -5.89
CA TYR A 217 21.03 7.77 -5.19
C TYR A 217 21.25 9.26 -4.90
N TYR A 218 22.43 9.58 -4.38
CA TYR A 218 22.85 10.94 -4.04
C TYR A 218 23.20 11.78 -5.27
N GLN A 219 23.83 11.15 -6.26
CA GLN A 219 24.30 11.77 -7.48
C GLN A 219 23.14 12.17 -8.39
N ASN A 220 22.12 11.31 -8.51
CA ASN A 220 20.85 11.61 -9.16
C ASN A 220 20.18 12.84 -8.51
N GLY A 221 20.15 12.88 -7.17
CA GLY A 221 19.60 14.01 -6.42
C GLY A 221 20.33 15.33 -6.70
N TYR A 222 21.67 15.32 -6.71
CA TYR A 222 22.46 16.51 -7.02
C TYR A 222 22.27 16.98 -8.47
N ALA A 223 22.36 16.05 -9.44
CA ALA A 223 22.18 16.35 -10.86
C ALA A 223 20.80 16.97 -11.14
N ALA A 224 19.74 16.39 -10.57
CA ALA A 224 18.38 16.90 -10.70
C ALA A 224 18.20 18.29 -10.08
N LEU A 225 18.82 18.55 -8.92
CA LEU A 225 18.78 19.88 -8.30
C LEU A 225 19.56 20.93 -9.09
N ASN A 226 20.68 20.55 -9.73
CA ASN A 226 21.44 21.44 -10.61
C ASN A 226 20.64 21.80 -11.88
N GLU A 227 19.97 20.82 -12.49
CA GLU A 227 19.05 21.02 -13.61
C GLU A 227 17.84 21.88 -13.24
N LEU A 228 17.20 21.63 -12.09
CA LEU A 228 16.08 22.43 -11.60
C LEU A 228 16.49 23.88 -11.31
N ASN A 229 17.69 24.09 -10.77
CA ASN A 229 18.26 25.42 -10.60
C ASN A 229 18.48 26.12 -11.95
N ALA A 230 19.12 25.45 -12.90
CA ALA A 230 19.43 26.02 -14.21
C ALA A 230 18.16 26.37 -15.01
N LEU A 231 17.15 25.50 -14.98
CA LEU A 231 15.84 25.73 -15.59
C LEU A 231 15.12 26.94 -14.95
N GLN A 232 15.10 27.03 -13.62
CA GLN A 232 14.46 28.14 -12.90
C GLN A 232 15.26 29.45 -12.95
N ALA A 233 16.56 29.39 -13.21
CA ALA A 233 17.39 30.55 -13.51
C ALA A 233 17.20 31.07 -14.95
N GLY A 234 16.64 30.26 -15.86
CA GLY A 234 16.63 30.54 -17.30
C GLY A 234 18.00 30.33 -17.98
N ALA A 235 18.93 29.68 -17.28
CA ALA A 235 20.31 29.47 -17.72
C ALA A 235 20.49 28.23 -18.62
N TRP A 236 19.50 27.34 -18.67
CA TRP A 236 19.49 26.14 -19.50
C TRP A 236 18.11 25.95 -20.12
N LYS A 237 18.08 25.61 -21.43
CA LYS A 237 16.90 25.46 -22.26
C LYS A 237 16.88 24.05 -22.88
N PRO A 238 16.28 23.05 -22.20
CA PRO A 238 16.38 21.67 -22.65
C PRO A 238 15.59 21.37 -23.92
N GLN A 239 15.81 20.18 -24.50
CA GLN A 239 15.02 19.70 -25.63
C GLN A 239 13.52 19.67 -25.29
N ASP A 240 12.68 20.32 -26.11
CA ASP A 240 11.22 20.24 -26.00
C ASP A 240 10.73 18.88 -26.51
N VAL A 241 10.30 18.02 -25.59
CA VAL A 241 9.87 16.65 -25.89
C VAL A 241 8.51 16.54 -26.60
N THR A 242 7.77 17.65 -26.76
CA THR A 242 6.64 17.76 -27.72
C THR A 242 6.92 18.77 -28.84
N GLY A 243 8.19 19.10 -29.07
CA GLY A 243 8.67 19.99 -30.11
C GLY A 243 9.86 19.39 -30.88
N GLY A 244 10.64 20.25 -31.55
CA GLY A 244 11.79 19.85 -32.36
C GLY A 244 13.06 20.66 -32.09
N GLY A 245 13.16 21.29 -30.93
CA GLY A 245 14.29 22.13 -30.52
C GLY A 245 14.17 22.58 -29.06
N GLU A 246 14.90 23.63 -28.68
CA GLU A 246 14.98 24.13 -27.28
C GLU A 246 13.64 24.61 -26.69
N ALA A 247 13.46 24.34 -25.41
CA ALA A 247 12.27 24.64 -24.61
C ALA A 247 12.37 25.99 -23.87
N ASP A 248 12.41 27.10 -24.61
CA ASP A 248 12.54 28.46 -24.04
C ASP A 248 11.25 28.98 -23.39
N TYR A 249 10.87 28.40 -22.24
CA TYR A 249 9.65 28.73 -21.50
C TYR A 249 9.90 29.47 -20.18
N TYR A 250 11.06 30.12 -20.03
CA TYR A 250 11.32 31.02 -18.91
C TYR A 250 10.35 32.22 -18.97
N SER A 251 9.69 32.53 -17.85
CA SER A 251 8.71 33.61 -17.78
C SER A 251 9.12 34.69 -16.79
N ASP A 252 9.44 35.88 -17.31
CA ASP A 252 9.76 37.07 -16.51
C ASP A 252 8.65 37.44 -15.51
N ARG A 253 7.39 37.06 -15.78
CA ARG A 253 6.22 37.22 -14.90
C ARG A 253 6.33 36.45 -13.57
N VAL A 254 7.05 35.32 -13.57
CA VAL A 254 7.19 34.46 -12.38
C VAL A 254 8.64 34.25 -11.96
N LYS A 255 9.59 34.80 -12.73
CA LYS A 255 11.05 34.64 -12.58
C LYS A 255 11.50 33.17 -12.51
N GLY A 256 11.01 32.39 -13.47
CA GLY A 256 11.28 30.96 -13.64
C GLY A 256 10.39 30.32 -14.71
N VAL A 257 10.47 29.00 -14.86
CA VAL A 257 9.53 28.20 -15.64
C VAL A 257 8.35 27.75 -14.75
N ALA A 258 8.62 27.30 -13.53
CA ALA A 258 7.62 27.12 -12.46
C ALA A 258 7.64 28.30 -11.48
N ASN A 259 6.54 28.53 -10.76
CA ASN A 259 6.40 29.67 -9.85
C ASN A 259 7.29 29.53 -8.58
N GLY A 260 7.69 28.31 -8.22
CA GLY A 260 8.72 28.06 -7.20
C GLY A 260 8.96 26.57 -6.93
N LEU A 261 10.05 26.27 -6.21
CA LEU A 261 10.50 24.92 -5.85
C LEU A 261 10.39 24.67 -4.34
N THR A 262 9.52 23.77 -3.92
CA THR A 262 9.48 23.20 -2.56
C THR A 262 10.45 22.03 -2.49
N ILE A 263 11.57 22.18 -1.79
CA ILE A 263 12.54 21.10 -1.55
C ILE A 263 12.38 20.56 -0.13
N TYR A 264 12.37 19.24 0.02
CA TYR A 264 12.26 18.58 1.32
C TYR A 264 12.95 17.22 1.33
N SER A 265 13.32 16.77 2.52
CA SER A 265 13.93 15.47 2.83
C SER A 265 13.20 14.86 4.04
N ASN A 266 13.79 13.87 4.72
CA ASN A 266 13.19 13.20 5.88
C ASN A 266 13.61 13.75 7.25
N VAL A 267 14.52 14.74 7.29
CA VAL A 267 15.02 15.39 8.51
C VAL A 267 14.59 16.85 8.50
N ASN A 268 14.06 17.36 9.63
CA ASN A 268 13.72 18.77 9.78
C ASN A 268 14.86 19.60 10.40
N GLU A 269 14.75 20.93 10.31
CA GLU A 269 15.76 21.90 10.81
C GLU A 269 16.10 21.79 12.32
N ASN A 270 15.32 21.03 13.10
CA ASN A 270 15.52 20.77 14.53
C ASN A 270 16.04 19.33 14.79
N GLY A 271 16.49 18.62 13.75
CA GLY A 271 17.03 17.25 13.84
C GLY A 271 15.98 16.14 13.95
N LEU A 272 14.68 16.46 13.88
CA LEU A 272 13.62 15.44 13.88
C LEU A 272 13.65 14.68 12.54
N THR A 273 13.89 13.37 12.62
CA THR A 273 13.84 12.45 11.47
C THR A 273 12.52 11.67 11.47
N ILE A 274 11.86 11.55 10.31
CA ILE A 274 10.63 10.75 10.12
C ILE A 274 10.80 9.69 9.02
N ASN A 275 9.87 8.74 8.93
CA ASN A 275 9.90 7.71 7.88
C ASN A 275 9.55 8.28 6.49
N SER A 276 10.50 8.22 5.55
CA SER A 276 10.33 8.76 4.18
C SER A 276 9.33 7.99 3.31
N PHE A 277 8.96 6.76 3.67
CA PHE A 277 8.03 5.91 2.92
C PHE A 277 6.59 6.03 3.40
N THR A 278 6.36 6.28 4.70
CA THR A 278 5.03 6.20 5.34
C THR A 278 4.57 7.47 6.03
N GLU A 279 5.48 8.32 6.52
CA GLU A 279 5.15 9.57 7.22
C GLU A 279 5.36 10.78 6.33
N LEU A 280 6.52 10.90 5.66
CA LEU A 280 6.84 12.04 4.80
C LEU A 280 5.79 12.26 3.68
N PRO A 281 5.26 11.23 3.00
CA PRO A 281 4.20 11.45 2.01
C PRO A 281 2.91 12.01 2.64
N LYS A 282 2.60 11.64 3.89
CA LYS A 282 1.48 12.21 4.65
C LYS A 282 1.73 13.67 5.04
N VAL A 283 2.96 14.03 5.42
CA VAL A 283 3.36 15.43 5.71
C VAL A 283 3.11 16.33 4.49
N ILE A 284 3.56 15.92 3.29
CA ILE A 284 3.37 16.71 2.07
C ILE A 284 1.88 16.77 1.68
N SER A 285 1.16 15.65 1.81
CA SER A 285 -0.29 15.57 1.62
C SER A 285 -1.06 16.51 2.55
N ASP A 286 -0.77 16.49 3.85
CA ASP A 286 -1.47 17.27 4.86
C ASP A 286 -1.21 18.77 4.74
N TYR A 287 0.03 19.15 4.43
CA TYR A 287 0.37 20.52 4.05
C TYR A 287 -0.46 20.99 2.85
N LEU A 288 -0.55 20.15 1.81
CA LEU A 288 -1.23 20.47 0.57
C LEU A 288 -2.75 20.55 0.75
N PHE A 289 -3.31 19.64 1.55
CA PHE A 289 -4.73 19.63 1.91
C PHE A 289 -5.10 20.92 2.65
N ALA A 290 -4.32 21.29 3.68
CA ALA A 290 -4.53 22.53 4.40
C ALA A 290 -4.37 23.76 3.48
N ARG A 291 -3.39 23.76 2.56
CA ARG A 291 -3.21 24.83 1.57
C ARG A 291 -4.42 25.03 0.66
N ILE A 292 -5.07 23.94 0.23
CA ILE A 292 -6.20 23.96 -0.71
C ILE A 292 -7.52 24.31 -0.01
N PHE A 293 -7.80 23.71 1.15
CA PHE A 293 -9.13 23.77 1.77
C PHE A 293 -9.24 24.66 3.01
N PHE A 294 -8.14 24.93 3.73
CA PHE A 294 -8.19 25.63 5.03
C PHE A 294 -7.51 27.01 5.01
N VAL A 295 -6.44 27.19 4.21
CA VAL A 295 -5.76 28.48 4.07
C VAL A 295 -6.36 29.27 2.90
N ASN A 296 -7.51 29.88 3.14
CA ASN A 296 -8.16 30.76 2.16
C ASN A 296 -7.36 32.06 1.94
N ASP A 297 -7.09 32.37 0.67
CA ASP A 297 -6.36 33.56 0.20
C ASP A 297 -7.13 34.88 0.45
N SER A 298 -8.45 34.84 0.64
CA SER A 298 -9.26 36.03 0.92
C SER A 298 -9.29 36.43 2.41
N ASP A 299 -8.85 35.57 3.34
CA ASP A 299 -8.75 35.94 4.75
C ASP A 299 -7.43 36.68 4.99
N GLN A 300 -7.50 37.99 5.25
CA GLN A 300 -6.32 38.84 5.44
C GLN A 300 -5.36 38.34 6.54
N VAL A 301 -5.89 37.58 7.52
CA VAL A 301 -5.08 36.91 8.55
C VAL A 301 -4.04 35.98 7.91
N ASN A 302 -4.38 35.27 6.84
CA ASN A 302 -3.50 34.32 6.16
C ASN A 302 -2.47 34.99 5.22
N SER A 303 -2.49 36.32 5.06
CA SER A 303 -1.73 37.01 4.00
C SER A 303 -0.22 36.77 4.03
N ASP A 304 0.39 36.60 5.21
CA ASP A 304 1.83 36.33 5.35
C ASP A 304 2.23 34.91 4.92
N ILE A 305 1.39 33.90 5.19
CA ILE A 305 1.67 32.52 4.75
C ILE A 305 1.35 32.35 3.26
N VAL A 306 0.29 33.01 2.77
CA VAL A 306 -0.07 33.05 1.34
C VAL A 306 1.05 33.71 0.52
N ARG A 307 1.62 34.82 1.01
CA ARG A 307 2.80 35.47 0.42
C ARG A 307 4.01 34.53 0.34
N ALA A 308 4.25 33.73 1.37
CA ALA A 308 5.31 32.72 1.39
C ALA A 308 5.05 31.54 0.43
N TYR A 309 3.80 31.12 0.25
CA TYR A 309 3.41 30.12 -0.75
C TYR A 309 3.56 30.62 -2.19
N LYS A 310 3.18 31.89 -2.45
CA LYS A 310 3.15 32.52 -3.77
C LYS A 310 4.48 33.12 -4.22
N TYR A 311 5.47 33.19 -3.33
CA TYR A 311 6.72 33.95 -3.52
C TYR A 311 6.45 35.42 -3.89
N GLU A 312 5.43 36.02 -3.28
CA GLU A 312 5.09 37.43 -3.44
C GLU A 312 6.14 38.34 -2.77
N ASN A 313 6.35 39.53 -3.34
CA ASN A 313 7.36 40.50 -2.89
C ASN A 313 8.77 39.88 -2.85
N MET A 314 9.13 39.15 -3.91
CA MET A 314 10.44 38.51 -4.09
C MET A 314 11.10 38.72 -5.45
N ASP A 315 10.46 39.32 -6.45
CA ASP A 315 11.03 39.29 -7.81
C ASP A 315 12.33 40.10 -7.95
N ASP A 316 12.52 41.15 -7.13
CA ASP A 316 13.79 41.88 -6.95
C ASP A 316 14.93 41.04 -6.32
N PHE A 317 14.58 39.88 -5.76
CA PHE A 317 15.46 38.96 -5.02
C PHE A 317 15.38 37.52 -5.56
N ALA A 318 14.67 37.27 -6.66
CA ALA A 318 14.29 35.93 -7.10
C ALA A 318 15.48 35.08 -7.58
N LEU A 319 16.61 35.72 -7.89
CA LEU A 319 17.74 35.15 -8.61
C LEU A 319 19.07 35.56 -7.95
N GLU A 320 20.15 34.87 -8.32
CA GLU A 320 21.53 35.30 -8.11
C GLU A 320 22.31 35.24 -9.44
N TYR A 321 23.18 36.21 -9.64
CA TYR A 321 24.03 36.35 -10.83
C TYR A 321 25.36 35.60 -10.66
N ASP A 322 25.99 35.17 -11.75
CA ASP A 322 27.28 34.48 -11.72
C ASP A 322 28.40 35.41 -11.21
N GLU A 323 29.19 34.95 -10.23
CA GLU A 323 30.30 35.72 -9.66
C GLU A 323 31.44 35.98 -10.66
N ALA A 324 31.60 35.09 -11.65
CA ALA A 324 32.52 35.27 -12.78
C ALA A 324 31.81 35.89 -14.02
N GLY A 325 30.51 36.13 -13.92
CA GLY A 325 29.71 36.76 -14.95
C GLY A 325 30.19 38.18 -15.20
N ASN A 326 30.51 38.49 -16.46
CA ASN A 326 30.74 39.85 -16.92
C ASN A 326 29.44 40.40 -17.53
N PRO A 327 29.16 41.71 -17.45
CA PRO A 327 28.02 42.31 -18.14
C PRO A 327 28.11 42.09 -19.66
N ASP A 328 27.03 41.61 -20.26
CA ASP A 328 26.92 41.46 -21.71
C ASP A 328 27.12 42.82 -22.41
N PRO A 329 28.03 42.94 -23.41
CA PRO A 329 28.38 44.22 -24.03
C PRO A 329 27.25 44.97 -24.74
N ILE A 330 26.12 44.31 -25.03
CA ILE A 330 24.99 44.88 -25.78
C ILE A 330 23.82 45.24 -24.86
N THR A 331 23.48 44.35 -23.93
CA THR A 331 22.31 44.46 -23.05
C THR A 331 22.65 44.87 -21.62
N GLY A 332 23.92 44.86 -21.23
CA GLY A 332 24.40 45.16 -19.88
C GLY A 332 24.01 44.11 -18.81
N ARG A 333 23.38 43.01 -19.21
CA ARG A 333 22.91 41.96 -18.29
C ARG A 333 24.07 41.05 -17.88
N ILE A 334 24.15 40.72 -16.59
CA ILE A 334 25.05 39.68 -16.09
C ILE A 334 24.32 38.33 -16.18
N PRO A 335 24.99 37.22 -16.56
CA PRO A 335 24.38 35.89 -16.53
C PRO A 335 23.80 35.51 -15.17
N VAL A 336 22.63 34.89 -15.16
CA VAL A 336 21.99 34.36 -13.95
C VAL A 336 22.56 32.97 -13.68
N ALA A 337 23.09 32.75 -12.47
CA ALA A 337 23.59 31.43 -12.06
C ALA A 337 22.53 30.60 -11.34
N ARG A 338 21.73 31.23 -10.47
CA ARG A 338 20.89 30.50 -9.50
C ARG A 338 19.53 31.15 -9.25
N THR A 339 18.58 30.33 -8.81
CA THR A 339 17.29 30.80 -8.28
C THR A 339 17.29 30.82 -6.75
N LYS A 340 16.58 31.81 -6.18
CA LYS A 340 16.17 31.86 -4.77
C LYS A 340 14.66 31.67 -4.59
N LYS A 341 13.89 31.35 -5.66
CA LYS A 341 12.47 30.93 -5.57
C LYS A 341 12.36 29.46 -5.14
N VAL A 342 13.02 29.16 -4.03
CA VAL A 342 13.06 27.88 -3.33
C VAL A 342 12.48 28.08 -1.92
N ASN A 343 11.75 27.08 -1.44
CA ASN A 343 11.29 27.00 -0.07
C ASN A 343 11.40 25.55 0.45
N SER A 344 11.16 25.39 1.74
CA SER A 344 10.85 24.13 2.38
C SER A 344 9.70 24.33 3.36
N ILE A 345 9.05 23.23 3.72
CA ILE A 345 7.80 23.21 4.46
C ILE A 345 7.88 22.28 5.67
N GLY A 346 7.10 22.59 6.69
CA GLY A 346 6.81 21.72 7.82
C GLY A 346 5.34 21.84 8.20
N ILE A 347 4.72 20.74 8.62
CA ILE A 347 3.37 20.76 9.21
C ILE A 347 3.33 19.87 10.46
N LYS A 348 2.63 20.35 11.49
CA LYS A 348 2.18 19.60 12.65
C LYS A 348 0.66 19.66 12.73
N ARG A 349 0.02 18.55 13.05
CA ARG A 349 -1.41 18.46 13.34
C ARG A 349 -1.60 17.90 14.75
N VAL A 350 -2.38 18.59 15.57
CA VAL A 350 -2.87 18.11 16.86
C VAL A 350 -4.36 17.90 16.70
N MET A 351 -4.82 16.66 16.74
CA MET A 351 -6.20 16.33 16.36
C MET A 351 -6.84 15.33 17.28
N TYR A 352 -8.17 15.39 17.35
CA TYR A 352 -8.99 14.29 17.80
C TYR A 352 -9.19 13.31 16.62
N PRO A 353 -8.79 12.04 16.75
CA PRO A 353 -8.74 11.10 15.62
C PRO A 353 -10.11 10.47 15.36
N GLU A 354 -11.10 11.29 15.05
CA GLU A 354 -12.52 10.91 15.00
C GLU A 354 -12.81 9.69 14.12
N LEU A 355 -12.20 9.62 12.92
CA LEU A 355 -12.35 8.47 12.03
C LEU A 355 -11.73 7.18 12.59
N ARG A 356 -10.61 7.28 13.33
CA ARG A 356 -9.98 6.12 14.00
C ARG A 356 -10.87 5.62 15.14
N VAL A 357 -11.44 6.55 15.92
CA VAL A 357 -12.38 6.25 17.02
C VAL A 357 -13.62 5.57 16.47
N LEU A 358 -14.26 6.13 15.44
CA LEU A 358 -15.40 5.53 14.74
C LEU A 358 -15.08 4.11 14.25
N LYS A 359 -13.96 3.91 13.55
CA LYS A 359 -13.57 2.57 13.07
C LYS A 359 -13.29 1.59 14.21
N HIS A 360 -12.63 2.03 15.28
CA HIS A 360 -12.35 1.17 16.43
C HIS A 360 -13.65 0.67 17.07
N ILE A 361 -14.58 1.58 17.37
CA ILE A 361 -15.92 1.24 17.90
C ILE A 361 -16.64 0.31 16.92
N THR A 362 -16.68 0.67 15.62
CA THR A 362 -17.37 -0.11 14.57
C THR A 362 -16.87 -1.56 14.53
N TYR A 363 -15.57 -1.79 14.49
CA TYR A 363 -15.03 -3.16 14.48
C TYR A 363 -15.18 -3.87 15.84
N THR A 364 -15.15 -3.16 16.97
CA THR A 364 -15.43 -3.72 18.31
C THR A 364 -16.89 -4.18 18.47
N ILE A 365 -17.85 -3.48 17.86
CA ILE A 365 -19.23 -3.94 17.76
C ILE A 365 -19.35 -5.09 16.73
N GLY A 366 -18.64 -5.01 15.60
CA GLY A 366 -18.60 -6.05 14.57
C GLY A 366 -18.07 -7.39 15.09
N GLU A 367 -17.04 -7.36 15.93
CA GLU A 367 -16.52 -8.50 16.69
C GLU A 367 -17.66 -9.19 17.48
N SER A 368 -18.45 -8.38 18.20
CA SER A 368 -19.58 -8.87 19.02
C SER A 368 -20.74 -9.42 18.18
N VAL A 369 -20.94 -8.89 16.96
CA VAL A 369 -21.86 -9.46 15.96
C VAL A 369 -21.37 -10.82 15.46
N LEU A 370 -20.08 -10.98 15.15
CA LEU A 370 -19.52 -12.27 14.73
C LEU A 370 -19.54 -13.32 15.85
N TYR A 371 -19.37 -12.90 17.12
CA TYR A 371 -19.59 -13.77 18.28
C TYR A 371 -21.05 -14.23 18.38
N GLN A 372 -22.03 -13.39 18.00
CA GLN A 372 -23.43 -13.82 17.86
C GLN A 372 -23.58 -14.87 16.75
N PHE A 373 -23.01 -14.64 15.56
CA PHE A 373 -23.10 -15.58 14.43
C PHE A 373 -22.50 -16.96 14.76
N LYS A 374 -21.37 -16.95 15.48
CA LYS A 374 -20.56 -18.14 15.77
C LYS A 374 -21.01 -18.91 17.00
N TYR A 375 -21.45 -18.23 18.08
CA TYR A 375 -21.77 -18.85 19.38
C TYR A 375 -23.14 -18.51 19.98
N ASN A 376 -23.77 -17.40 19.58
CA ASN A 376 -25.06 -16.91 20.10
C ASN A 376 -25.19 -16.90 21.64
N ASN A 377 -24.08 -16.62 22.35
CA ASN A 377 -23.98 -16.78 23.79
C ASN A 377 -24.01 -15.42 24.51
N TRP A 378 -25.20 -14.96 24.89
CA TRP A 378 -25.36 -13.69 25.63
C TRP A 378 -24.96 -13.81 27.10
N ARG A 379 -24.20 -12.83 27.59
CA ARG A 379 -23.85 -12.66 29.00
C ARG A 379 -24.13 -11.24 29.49
N GLU A 380 -24.79 -11.14 30.64
CA GLU A 380 -25.11 -9.85 31.24
C GLU A 380 -23.84 -9.06 31.58
N ASN A 381 -23.79 -7.79 31.18
CA ASN A 381 -22.63 -6.91 31.29
C ASN A 381 -21.37 -7.33 30.48
N GLN A 382 -21.51 -8.25 29.51
CA GLN A 382 -20.45 -8.59 28.54
C GLN A 382 -20.95 -8.55 27.07
N GLY A 383 -22.25 -8.79 26.83
CA GLY A 383 -22.81 -8.93 25.49
C GLY A 383 -22.68 -10.35 24.96
N PHE A 384 -22.50 -10.51 23.65
CA PHE A 384 -22.20 -11.81 23.04
C PHE A 384 -20.74 -12.22 23.28
N ALA A 385 -20.53 -13.40 23.85
CA ALA A 385 -19.20 -13.92 24.22
C ALA A 385 -18.55 -14.77 23.12
N ASN A 386 -17.22 -14.74 23.04
CA ASN A 386 -16.36 -15.62 22.23
C ASN A 386 -16.26 -17.04 22.83
N GLU A 387 -17.37 -17.59 23.29
CA GLU A 387 -17.45 -18.84 24.08
C GLU A 387 -18.73 -19.61 23.75
N GLU A 388 -18.65 -20.94 23.73
CA GLU A 388 -19.79 -21.81 23.43
C GLU A 388 -20.88 -21.79 24.52
N ARG A 389 -22.13 -22.00 24.10
CA ARG A 389 -23.26 -22.25 25.00
C ARG A 389 -23.39 -23.74 25.31
N ASN A 390 -23.53 -24.07 26.60
CA ASN A 390 -23.91 -25.40 27.06
C ASN A 390 -25.44 -25.57 27.02
N ARG A 391 -25.91 -26.60 26.31
CA ARG A 391 -27.32 -26.94 26.07
C ARG A 391 -27.41 -28.41 25.63
N ASP A 392 -28.54 -29.06 25.90
CA ASP A 392 -28.81 -30.42 25.41
C ASP A 392 -29.40 -30.38 23.99
N TYR A 393 -28.49 -30.34 23.01
CA TYR A 393 -28.86 -30.32 21.59
C TYR A 393 -29.54 -31.62 21.12
N ARG A 394 -29.41 -32.74 21.85
CA ARG A 394 -29.98 -34.01 21.41
C ARG A 394 -31.47 -34.07 21.71
N ASN A 395 -31.87 -33.76 22.94
CA ASN A 395 -33.30 -33.74 23.30
C ASN A 395 -34.08 -32.64 22.55
N ASP A 396 -33.48 -31.47 22.37
CA ASP A 396 -34.13 -30.34 21.69
C ASP A 396 -34.34 -30.58 20.18
N PHE A 397 -33.40 -31.26 19.50
CA PHE A 397 -33.44 -31.41 18.03
C PHE A 397 -33.76 -32.82 17.54
N ILE A 398 -33.30 -33.88 18.20
CA ILE A 398 -33.47 -35.28 17.75
C ILE A 398 -34.75 -35.88 18.36
N ASN A 399 -35.89 -35.33 17.97
CA ASN A 399 -37.23 -35.78 18.38
C ASN A 399 -38.09 -36.20 17.17
N LYS A 400 -39.20 -36.88 17.42
CA LYS A 400 -40.05 -37.44 16.34
C LYS A 400 -40.63 -36.39 15.38
N GLU A 401 -40.99 -35.22 15.89
CA GLU A 401 -41.58 -34.14 15.09
C GLU A 401 -40.55 -33.56 14.11
N ASN A 402 -39.35 -33.23 14.61
CA ASN A 402 -38.25 -32.77 13.75
C ASN A 402 -37.82 -33.85 12.75
N LEU A 403 -37.74 -35.12 13.14
CA LEU A 403 -37.39 -36.20 12.21
C LEU A 403 -38.44 -36.37 11.09
N ALA A 404 -39.74 -36.23 11.40
CA ALA A 404 -40.79 -36.21 10.38
C ALA A 404 -40.69 -34.97 9.47
N ASN A 405 -40.48 -33.79 10.04
CA ASN A 405 -40.28 -32.53 9.30
C ASN A 405 -39.01 -32.54 8.41
N TRP A 406 -38.03 -33.39 8.73
CA TRP A 406 -36.82 -33.63 7.94
C TRP A 406 -36.91 -34.86 7.02
N MET A 407 -38.09 -35.51 6.94
CA MET A 407 -38.34 -36.72 6.13
C MET A 407 -37.42 -37.91 6.48
N LEU A 408 -37.08 -38.05 7.77
CA LEU A 408 -36.23 -39.10 8.36
C LEU A 408 -37.02 -40.11 9.22
N ASP A 409 -38.35 -40.07 9.18
CA ASP A 409 -39.21 -41.12 9.76
C ASP A 409 -39.32 -42.35 8.82
N GLU A 410 -39.84 -43.47 9.34
CA GLU A 410 -39.99 -44.69 8.53
C GLU A 410 -40.95 -44.49 7.34
N GLU A 411 -41.99 -43.68 7.52
CA GLU A 411 -43.05 -43.44 6.54
C GLU A 411 -42.51 -42.73 5.28
N HIS A 412 -41.64 -41.72 5.42
CA HIS A 412 -40.96 -41.12 4.28
C HIS A 412 -39.90 -42.05 3.68
N LEU A 413 -39.08 -42.70 4.53
CA LEU A 413 -37.96 -43.53 4.05
C LEU A 413 -38.42 -44.79 3.30
N THR A 414 -39.60 -45.32 3.61
CA THR A 414 -40.25 -46.45 2.90
C THR A 414 -41.08 -46.01 1.68
N LEU A 415 -41.21 -44.71 1.42
CA LEU A 415 -42.15 -44.13 0.45
C LEU A 415 -43.62 -44.49 0.73
N GLU A 416 -44.03 -44.58 2.00
CA GLU A 416 -45.45 -44.51 2.38
C GLU A 416 -45.95 -43.06 2.25
N LYS A 417 -45.19 -42.10 2.80
CA LYS A 417 -45.21 -40.68 2.46
C LYS A 417 -44.25 -40.36 1.31
N LYS A 418 -44.53 -39.30 0.55
CA LYS A 418 -43.63 -38.83 -0.53
C LYS A 418 -42.50 -37.95 0.00
N ILE A 419 -41.35 -38.01 -0.68
CA ILE A 419 -40.20 -37.13 -0.45
C ILE A 419 -40.14 -36.01 -1.49
N LEU A 420 -40.22 -36.38 -2.78
CA LEU A 420 -40.14 -35.40 -3.88
C LEU A 420 -41.47 -34.63 -4.00
N PRO A 421 -41.48 -33.29 -4.05
CA PRO A 421 -42.71 -32.50 -4.19
C PRO A 421 -43.55 -32.84 -5.45
N SER A 422 -42.90 -33.38 -6.49
CA SER A 422 -43.52 -33.81 -7.75
C SER A 422 -44.18 -35.19 -7.69
N ASP A 423 -44.03 -35.94 -6.61
CA ASP A 423 -44.64 -37.27 -6.46
C ASP A 423 -46.10 -37.18 -6.00
N ASN A 424 -46.87 -38.20 -6.36
CA ASN A 424 -48.24 -38.39 -5.89
C ASN A 424 -48.24 -38.81 -4.41
N ASP A 425 -49.25 -38.34 -3.68
CA ASP A 425 -49.60 -38.88 -2.36
C ASP A 425 -50.35 -40.21 -2.53
N PHE A 426 -50.12 -41.16 -1.63
CA PHE A 426 -50.71 -42.50 -1.67
C PHE A 426 -51.35 -42.86 -0.32
N MET A 427 -52.27 -43.82 -0.33
CA MET A 427 -52.80 -44.45 0.89
C MET A 427 -51.71 -45.27 1.60
N ALA A 428 -51.89 -45.50 2.90
CA ALA A 428 -51.01 -46.38 3.67
C ALA A 428 -51.05 -47.82 3.12
N PHE A 429 -49.97 -48.58 3.30
CA PHE A 429 -49.84 -49.93 2.75
C PHE A 429 -50.98 -50.85 3.21
N ASN A 430 -51.31 -50.79 4.51
CA ASN A 430 -52.40 -51.57 5.09
C ASN A 430 -53.77 -51.19 4.48
N GLU A 431 -54.08 -49.90 4.42
CA GLU A 431 -55.34 -49.39 3.83
C GLU A 431 -55.49 -49.83 2.38
N TYR A 432 -54.42 -49.70 1.58
CA TYR A 432 -54.41 -50.13 0.19
C TYR A 432 -54.68 -51.64 0.05
N TRP A 433 -53.98 -52.49 0.81
CA TRP A 433 -54.16 -53.94 0.70
C TRP A 433 -55.49 -54.42 1.29
N HIS A 434 -56.03 -53.74 2.30
CA HIS A 434 -57.33 -54.01 2.88
C HIS A 434 -58.45 -53.74 1.86
N ASP A 435 -58.43 -52.57 1.21
CA ASP A 435 -59.38 -52.23 0.15
C ASP A 435 -59.27 -53.20 -1.03
N LYS A 436 -58.06 -53.59 -1.45
CA LYS A 436 -57.88 -54.61 -2.49
C LYS A 436 -58.45 -55.97 -2.08
N ALA A 437 -58.16 -56.43 -0.86
CA ALA A 437 -58.67 -57.70 -0.35
C ALA A 437 -60.21 -57.72 -0.30
N ILE A 438 -60.84 -56.68 0.23
CA ILE A 438 -62.31 -56.56 0.31
C ILE A 438 -62.95 -56.56 -1.09
N ASN A 439 -62.41 -55.77 -2.03
CA ASN A 439 -62.98 -55.66 -3.37
C ASN A 439 -62.86 -56.99 -4.14
N TYR A 440 -61.64 -57.54 -4.27
CA TYR A 440 -61.42 -58.79 -5.00
C TYR A 440 -62.10 -60.00 -4.33
N ALA A 441 -62.33 -59.98 -3.02
CA ALA A 441 -63.05 -61.04 -2.32
C ALA A 441 -64.53 -61.17 -2.70
N GLN A 442 -65.14 -60.16 -3.32
CA GLN A 442 -66.49 -60.29 -3.89
C GLN A 442 -66.51 -61.02 -5.23
N ASP A 443 -65.44 -60.89 -6.03
CA ASP A 443 -65.30 -61.56 -7.32
C ASP A 443 -64.78 -62.99 -7.16
N ALA A 444 -63.78 -63.23 -6.33
CA ALA A 444 -63.21 -64.57 -6.10
C ALA A 444 -64.23 -65.59 -5.53
N LYS A 445 -65.29 -65.12 -4.84
CA LYS A 445 -66.45 -65.94 -4.42
C LYS A 445 -67.19 -66.65 -5.56
N LYS A 446 -66.95 -66.26 -6.82
CA LYS A 446 -67.62 -66.80 -8.01
C LYS A 446 -66.89 -68.01 -8.62
N ALA A 447 -65.68 -68.32 -8.15
CA ALA A 447 -64.86 -69.44 -8.64
C ALA A 447 -65.06 -70.73 -7.83
N ASP A 448 -64.69 -71.88 -8.40
CA ASP A 448 -64.78 -73.19 -7.73
C ASP A 448 -63.87 -73.32 -6.49
N CYS A 449 -62.77 -72.56 -6.46
CA CYS A 449 -61.81 -72.49 -5.33
C CYS A 449 -61.58 -71.04 -4.88
N PRO A 450 -62.52 -70.41 -4.14
CA PRO A 450 -62.49 -68.97 -3.85
C PRO A 450 -61.25 -68.42 -3.14
N LEU A 451 -60.58 -69.21 -2.28
CA LEU A 451 -59.38 -68.73 -1.58
C LEU A 451 -58.19 -68.68 -2.54
N ASN A 452 -57.93 -69.77 -3.27
CA ASN A 452 -56.89 -69.82 -4.30
C ASN A 452 -57.08 -68.72 -5.36
N GLU A 453 -58.32 -68.40 -5.73
CA GLU A 453 -58.58 -67.33 -6.69
C GLU A 453 -58.35 -65.94 -6.09
N LEU A 454 -58.65 -65.73 -4.82
CA LEU A 454 -58.32 -64.48 -4.12
C LEU A 454 -56.79 -64.32 -3.95
N ASP A 455 -56.08 -65.40 -3.64
CA ASP A 455 -54.61 -65.47 -3.66
C ASP A 455 -54.04 -65.10 -5.03
N ASN A 456 -54.60 -65.65 -6.13
CA ASN A 456 -54.19 -65.36 -7.50
C ASN A 456 -54.35 -63.87 -7.82
N ILE A 457 -55.55 -63.30 -7.59
CA ILE A 457 -55.87 -61.91 -7.95
C ILE A 457 -55.08 -60.91 -7.09
N MET A 458 -54.91 -61.19 -5.79
CA MET A 458 -54.06 -60.36 -4.92
C MET A 458 -52.58 -60.45 -5.35
N GLY A 459 -52.12 -61.63 -5.78
CA GLY A 459 -50.77 -61.84 -6.32
C GLY A 459 -50.52 -61.07 -7.61
N ASP A 460 -51.48 -61.07 -8.53
CA ASP A 460 -51.44 -60.25 -9.75
C ASP A 460 -51.48 -58.74 -9.42
N SER A 461 -52.28 -58.34 -8.44
CA SER A 461 -52.29 -56.95 -7.94
C SER A 461 -50.97 -56.53 -7.29
N PHE A 462 -50.23 -57.44 -6.66
CA PHE A 462 -48.87 -57.19 -6.18
C PHE A 462 -47.86 -57.08 -7.32
N ALA A 463 -47.97 -57.95 -8.33
CA ALA A 463 -47.06 -58.00 -9.46
C ALA A 463 -47.24 -56.82 -10.45
N ASN A 464 -48.47 -56.34 -10.66
CA ASN A 464 -48.81 -55.45 -11.77
C ASN A 464 -49.59 -54.17 -11.39
N PHE A 465 -50.37 -54.13 -10.30
CA PHE A 465 -51.33 -53.03 -10.05
C PHE A 465 -51.04 -52.13 -8.85
N PHE A 466 -50.13 -52.48 -7.94
CA PHE A 466 -49.68 -51.55 -6.90
C PHE A 466 -49.00 -50.32 -7.53
N ARG A 467 -49.52 -49.12 -7.25
CA ARG A 467 -49.03 -47.83 -7.79
C ARG A 467 -48.77 -47.91 -9.31
N ASP A 468 -49.77 -48.42 -10.03
CA ASP A 468 -49.88 -48.56 -11.49
C ASP A 468 -48.82 -49.44 -12.19
N CYS A 469 -47.94 -50.14 -11.45
CA CYS A 469 -46.92 -50.99 -12.05
C CYS A 469 -46.51 -52.25 -11.25
N GLY A 470 -47.01 -52.43 -10.03
CA GLY A 470 -46.61 -53.51 -9.11
C GLY A 470 -45.48 -53.10 -8.15
N VAL A 471 -45.41 -53.77 -7.01
CA VAL A 471 -44.52 -53.37 -5.88
C VAL A 471 -43.05 -53.38 -6.29
N GLU A 472 -42.57 -54.50 -6.84
CA GLU A 472 -41.17 -54.67 -7.21
C GLU A 472 -40.74 -53.69 -8.33
N ASN A 473 -41.62 -53.47 -9.32
CA ASN A 473 -41.39 -52.50 -10.40
C ASN A 473 -41.40 -51.05 -9.90
N TYR A 474 -42.31 -50.70 -8.98
CA TYR A 474 -42.38 -49.37 -8.38
C TYR A 474 -41.07 -49.02 -7.67
N TYR A 475 -40.60 -49.88 -6.76
CA TYR A 475 -39.36 -49.64 -6.02
C TYR A 475 -38.12 -49.72 -6.93
N ALA A 476 -38.04 -50.65 -7.89
CA ALA A 476 -36.96 -50.67 -8.88
C ALA A 476 -36.94 -49.44 -9.82
N GLY A 477 -38.10 -48.80 -10.03
CA GLY A 477 -38.21 -47.49 -10.66
C GLY A 477 -37.66 -46.38 -9.76
N LYS A 478 -38.12 -46.33 -8.50
CA LYS A 478 -37.75 -45.32 -7.50
C LYS A 478 -36.28 -45.41 -7.05
N GLU A 479 -35.62 -46.57 -7.12
CA GLU A 479 -34.18 -46.70 -6.82
C GLU A 479 -33.32 -45.76 -7.68
N LYS A 480 -33.76 -45.43 -8.90
CA LYS A 480 -33.08 -44.47 -9.78
C LYS A 480 -33.16 -43.03 -9.27
N ALA A 481 -34.16 -42.71 -8.45
CA ALA A 481 -34.42 -41.40 -7.86
C ALA A 481 -33.84 -41.22 -6.44
N ILE A 482 -33.32 -42.28 -5.81
CA ILE A 482 -32.60 -42.21 -4.51
C ILE A 482 -31.54 -41.08 -4.46
N PRO A 483 -30.74 -40.84 -5.53
CA PRO A 483 -29.76 -39.74 -5.52
C PRO A 483 -30.36 -38.34 -5.43
N ASP A 484 -31.63 -38.16 -5.80
CA ASP A 484 -32.34 -36.88 -5.79
C ASP A 484 -33.23 -36.76 -4.55
N MET A 485 -33.90 -37.83 -4.13
CA MET A 485 -34.60 -37.91 -2.84
C MET A 485 -33.67 -37.56 -1.66
N ALA A 486 -32.44 -38.06 -1.68
CA ALA A 486 -31.46 -37.74 -0.64
C ALA A 486 -30.93 -36.29 -0.70
N LYS A 487 -31.02 -35.62 -1.87
CA LYS A 487 -30.75 -34.17 -1.97
C LYS A 487 -31.92 -33.37 -1.43
N GLU A 488 -33.16 -33.79 -1.70
CA GLU A 488 -34.37 -33.15 -1.20
C GLU A 488 -34.39 -33.17 0.34
N ILE A 489 -34.16 -34.34 0.94
CA ILE A 489 -33.99 -34.52 2.39
C ILE A 489 -32.90 -33.58 2.93
N ARG A 490 -31.71 -33.54 2.28
CA ARG A 490 -30.61 -32.63 2.66
C ARG A 490 -31.06 -31.16 2.57
N HIS A 491 -31.72 -30.76 1.49
CA HIS A 491 -32.16 -29.38 1.26
C HIS A 491 -33.25 -28.93 2.25
N THR A 492 -34.18 -29.82 2.61
CA THR A 492 -35.17 -29.59 3.68
C THR A 492 -34.48 -29.33 5.02
N VAL A 493 -33.49 -30.14 5.40
CA VAL A 493 -32.69 -29.94 6.62
C VAL A 493 -31.89 -28.63 6.55
N GLU A 494 -31.15 -28.40 5.46
CA GLU A 494 -30.33 -27.20 5.28
C GLU A 494 -31.14 -25.90 5.34
N THR A 495 -32.34 -25.88 4.74
CA THR A 495 -33.21 -24.70 4.73
C THR A 495 -33.75 -24.41 6.14
N GLY A 496 -34.20 -25.43 6.87
CA GLY A 496 -34.63 -25.28 8.27
C GLY A 496 -33.49 -24.89 9.22
N PHE A 497 -32.26 -25.28 8.92
CA PHE A 497 -31.05 -24.86 9.63
C PHE A 497 -30.65 -23.42 9.29
N PHE A 498 -30.71 -23.05 8.01
CA PHE A 498 -30.37 -21.71 7.52
C PHE A 498 -31.29 -20.65 8.08
N GLU A 499 -32.62 -20.81 7.98
CA GLU A 499 -33.57 -19.81 8.48
C GLU A 499 -33.40 -19.58 9.99
N LYS A 500 -33.16 -20.62 10.78
CA LYS A 500 -32.88 -20.47 12.23
C LYS A 500 -31.60 -19.70 12.53
N TRP A 501 -30.56 -19.87 11.72
CA TRP A 501 -29.32 -19.09 11.85
C TRP A 501 -29.49 -17.64 11.37
N LYS A 502 -30.20 -17.46 10.26
CA LYS A 502 -30.55 -16.17 9.65
C LYS A 502 -31.45 -15.32 10.56
N ASP A 503 -32.37 -15.92 11.30
CA ASP A 503 -33.13 -15.24 12.35
C ASP A 503 -32.23 -14.91 13.56
N GLY A 504 -31.34 -15.82 13.94
CA GLY A 504 -30.46 -15.72 15.10
C GLY A 504 -30.87 -16.62 16.28
N ASP A 505 -31.72 -17.62 16.07
CA ASP A 505 -32.10 -18.64 17.06
C ASP A 505 -30.92 -19.54 17.45
N ILE A 506 -30.08 -19.88 16.47
CA ILE A 506 -28.94 -20.79 16.61
C ILE A 506 -27.70 -20.23 15.93
N SER A 507 -26.53 -20.60 16.45
CA SER A 507 -25.22 -20.25 15.91
C SER A 507 -24.61 -21.33 15.01
N ILE A 508 -23.51 -21.01 14.30
CA ILE A 508 -22.79 -21.98 13.47
C ILE A 508 -22.21 -23.13 14.32
N THR A 509 -21.70 -22.85 15.53
CA THR A 509 -21.20 -23.92 16.41
C THR A 509 -22.34 -24.81 16.94
N GLU A 510 -23.57 -24.30 17.05
CA GLU A 510 -24.75 -25.13 17.33
C GLU A 510 -25.14 -25.97 16.09
N LEU A 511 -25.16 -25.37 14.89
CA LEU A 511 -25.39 -26.08 13.63
C LEU A 511 -24.42 -27.28 13.46
N GLN A 512 -23.13 -27.07 13.68
CA GLN A 512 -22.07 -28.10 13.61
C GLN A 512 -22.17 -29.22 14.66
N LYS A 513 -23.02 -29.05 15.69
CA LYS A 513 -23.33 -30.09 16.69
C LYS A 513 -24.59 -30.84 16.29
N ILE A 514 -25.63 -30.11 15.85
CA ILE A 514 -26.90 -30.69 15.42
C ILE A 514 -26.72 -31.53 14.14
N SER A 515 -25.88 -31.08 13.19
CA SER A 515 -25.50 -31.85 12.00
C SER A 515 -24.90 -33.22 12.35
N LYS A 516 -23.99 -33.27 13.33
CA LYS A 516 -23.32 -34.51 13.77
C LYS A 516 -24.27 -35.44 14.52
N LEU A 517 -25.12 -34.88 15.39
CA LEU A 517 -26.20 -35.64 16.04
C LEU A 517 -27.20 -36.20 15.01
N LEU A 518 -27.43 -35.50 13.90
CA LEU A 518 -28.29 -35.98 12.82
C LEU A 518 -27.63 -37.11 12.00
N ILE A 519 -26.33 -37.01 11.72
CA ILE A 519 -25.54 -38.07 11.07
C ILE A 519 -25.49 -39.33 11.97
N GLU A 520 -25.28 -39.14 13.27
CA GLU A 520 -25.35 -40.20 14.28
C GLU A 520 -26.75 -40.85 14.27
N ARG A 521 -27.82 -40.05 14.33
CA ARG A 521 -29.19 -40.54 14.30
C ARG A 521 -29.54 -41.28 13.01
N VAL A 522 -29.05 -40.86 11.84
CA VAL A 522 -29.24 -41.61 10.59
C VAL A 522 -28.44 -42.92 10.58
N SER A 523 -27.32 -43.00 11.31
CA SER A 523 -26.63 -44.28 11.56
C SER A 523 -27.41 -45.22 12.49
N GLU A 524 -28.13 -44.66 13.48
CA GLU A 524 -29.07 -45.42 14.32
C GLU A 524 -30.25 -45.93 13.49
N ILE A 525 -30.91 -45.05 12.72
CA ILE A 525 -32.03 -45.41 11.83
C ILE A 525 -31.64 -46.53 10.85
N ARG A 526 -30.42 -46.51 10.30
CA ARG A 526 -29.92 -47.62 9.45
C ARG A 526 -29.80 -48.94 10.22
N THR A 527 -29.52 -48.91 11.52
CA THR A 527 -29.45 -50.10 12.37
C THR A 527 -30.84 -50.58 12.78
N GLU A 528 -31.75 -49.64 13.06
CA GLU A 528 -33.16 -49.91 13.34
C GLU A 528 -33.86 -50.53 12.12
N LEU A 529 -33.62 -50.01 10.90
CA LEU A 529 -34.15 -50.58 9.66
C LEU A 529 -33.70 -52.03 9.43
N GLU A 530 -32.45 -52.40 9.78
CA GLU A 530 -32.00 -53.81 9.73
C GLU A 530 -32.74 -54.69 10.74
N ALA A 531 -32.96 -54.20 11.96
CA ALA A 531 -33.74 -54.91 12.99
C ALA A 531 -35.21 -55.07 12.57
N THR A 532 -35.89 -53.97 12.20
CA THR A 532 -37.27 -53.97 11.70
C THR A 532 -37.43 -54.90 10.50
N THR A 533 -36.47 -54.94 9.56
CA THR A 533 -36.52 -55.88 8.42
C THR A 533 -36.38 -57.33 8.87
N LYS A 534 -35.52 -57.63 9.85
CA LYS A 534 -35.39 -58.99 10.39
C LYS A 534 -36.69 -59.45 11.05
N ASP A 535 -37.31 -58.58 11.84
CA ASP A 535 -38.51 -58.91 12.59
C ASP A 535 -39.74 -59.01 11.65
N GLU A 536 -39.84 -58.13 10.64
CA GLU A 536 -40.81 -58.23 9.54
C GLU A 536 -40.61 -59.52 8.70
N ILE A 537 -39.37 -60.00 8.54
CA ILE A 537 -39.06 -61.30 7.90
C ILE A 537 -39.52 -62.50 8.75
N GLU A 538 -39.67 -62.35 10.07
CA GLU A 538 -40.22 -63.38 10.95
C GLU A 538 -41.76 -63.32 10.99
N GLU A 539 -42.34 -62.11 11.07
CA GLU A 539 -43.78 -61.87 10.98
C GLU A 539 -44.37 -62.34 9.64
N TYR A 540 -43.75 -61.97 8.52
CA TYR A 540 -44.14 -62.39 7.16
C TYR A 540 -44.26 -63.92 7.03
N LYS A 541 -43.34 -64.68 7.67
CA LYS A 541 -43.37 -66.15 7.64
C LYS A 541 -44.50 -66.70 8.49
N ALA A 542 -44.75 -66.12 9.67
CA ALA A 542 -45.85 -66.52 10.53
C ALA A 542 -47.19 -66.32 9.80
N ILE A 543 -47.41 -65.16 9.17
CA ILE A 543 -48.60 -64.87 8.37
C ILE A 543 -48.71 -65.84 7.17
N ASP A 544 -47.61 -66.15 6.47
CA ASP A 544 -47.62 -67.08 5.35
C ASP A 544 -47.86 -68.55 5.77
N GLU A 545 -47.45 -68.96 6.96
CA GLU A 545 -47.78 -70.26 7.55
C GLU A 545 -49.26 -70.34 7.97
N ASP A 546 -49.80 -69.31 8.63
CA ASP A 546 -51.22 -69.22 9.00
C ASP A 546 -52.13 -69.19 7.76
N ARG A 547 -51.74 -68.43 6.72
CA ARG A 547 -52.42 -68.39 5.41
C ARG A 547 -52.46 -69.78 4.75
N LYS A 548 -51.34 -70.51 4.75
CA LYS A 548 -51.25 -71.89 4.22
C LYS A 548 -52.06 -72.89 5.04
N ALA A 549 -52.04 -72.77 6.37
CA ALA A 549 -52.88 -73.60 7.25
C ALA A 549 -54.37 -73.37 6.95
N ASN A 550 -54.79 -72.11 6.77
CA ASN A 550 -56.15 -71.74 6.43
C ASN A 550 -56.59 -72.30 5.06
N LEU A 551 -55.72 -72.23 4.04
CA LEU A 551 -55.93 -72.82 2.71
C LEU A 551 -56.07 -74.36 2.77
N LYS A 552 -55.23 -75.02 3.57
CA LYS A 552 -55.27 -76.47 3.75
C LYS A 552 -56.57 -76.89 4.44
N GLU A 553 -56.90 -76.28 5.57
CA GLU A 553 -58.15 -76.56 6.30
C GLU A 553 -59.38 -76.31 5.41
N TRP A 554 -59.40 -75.24 4.60
CA TRP A 554 -60.46 -75.01 3.62
C TRP A 554 -60.57 -76.14 2.59
N SER A 555 -59.43 -76.63 2.09
CA SER A 555 -59.36 -77.73 1.14
C SER A 555 -59.91 -79.03 1.73
N ASP A 556 -59.68 -79.27 3.03
CA ASP A 556 -60.18 -80.44 3.76
C ASP A 556 -61.69 -80.35 4.12
N LEU A 557 -62.33 -79.16 4.06
CA LEU A 557 -63.77 -79.00 4.29
C LEU A 557 -64.63 -79.59 3.17
N GLY A 558 -65.68 -80.33 3.54
CA GLY A 558 -66.70 -80.82 2.61
C GLY A 558 -67.65 -79.74 2.10
N ILE A 559 -68.30 -79.97 0.95
CA ILE A 559 -69.14 -79.00 0.23
C ILE A 559 -70.17 -78.31 1.14
N LEU A 560 -70.91 -79.07 1.96
CA LEU A 560 -71.90 -78.52 2.89
C LEU A 560 -71.30 -77.69 4.03
N GLN A 561 -70.04 -77.94 4.42
CA GLN A 561 -69.36 -77.19 5.48
C GLN A 561 -68.82 -75.84 4.97
N ARG A 562 -68.50 -75.74 3.67
CA ARG A 562 -68.13 -74.47 3.01
C ARG A 562 -69.33 -73.53 2.82
N MET A 563 -70.56 -74.05 2.79
CA MET A 563 -71.81 -73.31 2.60
C MET A 563 -72.47 -72.80 3.91
N VAL A 564 -71.77 -72.87 5.06
CA VAL A 564 -72.29 -72.43 6.36
C VAL A 564 -71.33 -71.48 7.06
N ASN A 565 -71.76 -70.92 8.20
CA ASN A 565 -71.07 -69.90 9.00
C ASN A 565 -69.57 -70.21 9.31
N VAL A 566 -69.17 -71.49 9.31
CA VAL A 566 -67.75 -71.90 9.43
C VAL A 566 -66.94 -71.48 8.20
N GLY A 567 -67.47 -71.73 6.99
CA GLY A 567 -66.88 -71.29 5.73
C GLY A 567 -66.83 -69.76 5.63
N GLU A 568 -67.91 -69.06 5.97
CA GLU A 568 -67.93 -67.59 5.93
C GLU A 568 -66.84 -66.96 6.81
N ARG A 569 -66.65 -67.47 8.04
CA ARG A 569 -65.55 -67.05 8.93
C ARG A 569 -64.19 -67.37 8.36
N LYS A 570 -63.99 -68.57 7.81
CA LYS A 570 -62.73 -68.98 7.20
C LYS A 570 -62.37 -68.16 5.96
N TYR A 571 -63.36 -67.70 5.21
CA TYR A 571 -63.19 -66.79 4.07
C TYR A 571 -62.92 -65.34 4.49
N ALA A 572 -63.57 -64.84 5.55
CA ALA A 572 -63.29 -63.53 6.13
C ALA A 572 -61.86 -63.47 6.71
N ARG A 573 -61.48 -64.45 7.54
CA ARG A 573 -60.13 -64.56 8.09
C ARG A 573 -59.06 -64.72 7.01
N HIS A 574 -59.39 -65.26 5.85
CA HIS A 574 -58.46 -65.29 4.71
C HIS A 574 -58.24 -63.91 4.07
N GLN A 575 -59.25 -63.03 4.04
CA GLN A 575 -59.06 -61.63 3.60
C GLN A 575 -58.15 -60.86 4.57
N GLU A 576 -58.29 -61.09 5.87
CA GLU A 576 -57.40 -60.55 6.90
C GLU A 576 -55.97 -61.05 6.67
N TYR A 577 -55.74 -62.37 6.58
CA TYR A 577 -54.42 -62.92 6.29
C TYR A 577 -53.81 -62.43 4.97
N LEU A 578 -54.59 -62.19 3.92
CA LEU A 578 -54.08 -61.65 2.66
C LEU A 578 -53.79 -60.14 2.75
N THR A 579 -54.55 -59.39 3.54
CA THR A 579 -54.25 -57.99 3.88
C THR A 579 -52.91 -57.90 4.63
N GLU A 580 -52.78 -58.69 5.70
CA GLU A 580 -51.57 -58.82 6.52
C GLU A 580 -50.37 -59.25 5.65
N PHE A 581 -50.52 -60.31 4.85
CA PHE A 581 -49.47 -60.88 3.99
C PHE A 581 -48.97 -59.89 2.93
N TYR A 582 -49.86 -59.26 2.16
CA TYR A 582 -49.44 -58.34 1.10
C TYR A 582 -48.97 -56.98 1.63
N THR A 583 -49.45 -56.55 2.80
CA THR A 583 -48.88 -55.41 3.54
C THR A 583 -47.45 -55.70 3.95
N SER A 584 -47.23 -56.81 4.66
CA SER A 584 -45.91 -57.24 5.11
C SER A 584 -44.94 -57.46 3.94
N LYS A 585 -45.38 -58.17 2.89
CA LYS A 585 -44.59 -58.37 1.66
C LYS A 585 -44.21 -57.05 0.96
N THR A 586 -45.09 -56.05 1.00
CA THR A 586 -44.81 -54.70 0.46
C THR A 586 -43.80 -53.97 1.34
N ARG A 587 -43.99 -54.01 2.66
CA ARG A 587 -43.10 -53.39 3.65
C ARG A 587 -41.69 -53.98 3.58
N LEU A 588 -41.52 -55.28 3.32
CA LEU A 588 -40.20 -55.88 3.09
C LEU A 588 -39.45 -55.26 1.89
N VAL A 589 -40.12 -55.03 0.76
CA VAL A 589 -39.51 -54.36 -0.41
C VAL A 589 -39.22 -52.88 -0.08
N ALA A 590 -40.15 -52.23 0.62
CA ALA A 590 -40.02 -50.84 1.03
C ALA A 590 -38.88 -50.60 2.05
N LEU A 591 -38.63 -51.54 2.96
CA LEU A 591 -37.53 -51.49 3.94
C LEU A 591 -36.16 -51.71 3.28
N GLU A 592 -36.04 -52.62 2.31
CA GLU A 592 -34.82 -52.77 1.52
C GLU A 592 -34.52 -51.51 0.66
N PHE A 593 -35.57 -50.85 0.16
CA PHE A 593 -35.43 -49.52 -0.43
C PHE A 593 -34.98 -48.48 0.62
N ALA A 594 -35.60 -48.46 1.80
CA ALA A 594 -35.29 -47.53 2.89
C ALA A 594 -33.84 -47.64 3.35
N LYS A 595 -33.27 -48.86 3.43
CA LYS A 595 -31.83 -49.07 3.73
C LYS A 595 -30.93 -48.38 2.71
N LYS A 596 -31.22 -48.53 1.41
CA LYS A 596 -30.48 -47.90 0.30
C LYS A 596 -30.59 -46.37 0.36
N LEU A 597 -31.80 -45.85 0.60
CA LEU A 597 -32.05 -44.42 0.74
C LEU A 597 -31.36 -43.84 1.98
N ALA A 598 -31.50 -44.44 3.16
CA ALA A 598 -30.87 -43.98 4.39
C ALA A 598 -29.33 -44.01 4.31
N ALA A 599 -28.75 -45.01 3.64
CA ALA A 599 -27.32 -45.02 3.32
C ALA A 599 -26.91 -43.88 2.39
N LYS A 600 -27.76 -43.47 1.43
CA LYS A 600 -27.50 -42.31 0.57
C LYS A 600 -27.67 -40.98 1.32
N VAL A 601 -28.71 -40.84 2.14
CA VAL A 601 -28.97 -39.67 3.01
C VAL A 601 -27.81 -39.42 3.98
N PHE A 602 -27.30 -40.47 4.64
CA PHE A 602 -26.11 -40.39 5.49
C PHE A 602 -24.91 -39.72 4.78
N ASN A 603 -24.69 -40.05 3.51
CA ASN A 603 -23.61 -39.45 2.71
C ASN A 603 -23.88 -37.99 2.30
N GLU A 604 -25.14 -37.59 2.07
CA GLU A 604 -25.46 -36.19 1.74
C GLU A 604 -25.46 -35.29 3.00
N LEU A 605 -25.90 -35.80 4.15
CA LEU A 605 -25.76 -35.12 5.45
C LEU A 605 -24.28 -34.99 5.87
N GLY A 606 -23.44 -35.99 5.57
CA GLY A 606 -21.99 -35.91 5.76
C GLY A 606 -21.33 -34.77 4.97
N LYS A 607 -21.84 -34.47 3.76
CA LYS A 607 -21.41 -33.27 3.01
C LYS A 607 -21.96 -31.99 3.63
N MET A 608 -23.21 -31.98 4.07
CA MET A 608 -23.81 -30.83 4.76
C MET A 608 -22.99 -30.41 5.99
N ASP A 609 -22.51 -31.36 6.80
CA ASP A 609 -21.61 -31.04 7.94
C ASP A 609 -20.27 -30.42 7.50
N ALA A 610 -19.70 -30.90 6.38
CA ALA A 610 -18.50 -30.31 5.79
C ALA A 610 -18.76 -28.90 5.21
N ASP A 611 -19.91 -28.69 4.56
CA ASP A 611 -20.33 -27.41 3.97
C ASP A 611 -20.62 -26.35 5.06
N ILE A 612 -21.36 -26.73 6.12
CA ILE A 612 -21.55 -25.90 7.33
C ILE A 612 -20.20 -25.58 7.98
N SER A 613 -19.27 -26.54 8.01
CA SER A 613 -17.92 -26.33 8.57
C SER A 613 -17.06 -25.41 7.71
N ALA A 614 -17.21 -25.41 6.37
CA ALA A 614 -16.58 -24.45 5.48
C ALA A 614 -17.10 -23.03 5.71
N PHE A 615 -18.42 -22.87 5.87
CA PHE A 615 -19.03 -21.59 6.23
C PHE A 615 -18.54 -21.10 7.62
N GLY A 616 -18.47 -21.99 8.60
CA GLY A 616 -17.90 -21.69 9.92
C GLY A 616 -16.42 -21.30 9.89
N MET A 617 -15.62 -21.87 8.99
CA MET A 617 -14.23 -21.44 8.80
C MET A 617 -14.15 -20.00 8.26
N LYS A 618 -15.00 -19.59 7.31
CA LYS A 618 -15.05 -18.19 6.86
C LYS A 618 -15.42 -17.19 7.96
N ILE A 619 -16.34 -17.55 8.86
CA ILE A 619 -16.66 -16.67 10.01
C ILE A 619 -15.50 -16.62 11.03
N ASN A 620 -14.71 -17.69 11.19
CA ASN A 620 -13.46 -17.61 11.96
C ASN A 620 -12.41 -16.69 11.31
N GLU A 621 -12.25 -16.75 9.99
CA GLU A 621 -11.35 -15.86 9.25
C GLU A 621 -11.79 -14.39 9.35
N ALA A 622 -13.11 -14.12 9.28
CA ALA A 622 -13.66 -12.79 9.49
C ALA A 622 -13.46 -12.27 10.93
N ILE A 623 -13.55 -13.13 11.96
CA ILE A 623 -13.21 -12.76 13.34
C ILE A 623 -11.73 -12.38 13.44
N ASN A 624 -10.83 -13.21 12.93
CA ASN A 624 -9.38 -12.96 12.97
C ASN A 624 -9.00 -11.63 12.27
N GLU A 625 -9.63 -11.33 11.13
CA GLU A 625 -9.44 -10.06 10.43
C GLU A 625 -10.06 -8.88 11.20
N THR A 626 -11.21 -9.06 11.83
CA THR A 626 -11.84 -8.04 12.68
C THR A 626 -10.97 -7.73 13.91
N GLU A 627 -10.42 -8.73 14.59
CA GLU A 627 -9.44 -8.56 15.67
C GLU A 627 -8.19 -7.79 15.20
N ARG A 628 -7.70 -8.08 13.97
CA ARG A 628 -6.60 -7.35 13.33
C ARG A 628 -6.96 -5.89 13.05
N LEU A 629 -8.19 -5.63 12.58
CA LEU A 629 -8.70 -4.29 12.29
C LEU A 629 -8.91 -3.46 13.57
N VAL A 630 -9.57 -4.02 14.60
CA VAL A 630 -9.68 -3.44 15.96
C VAL A 630 -8.29 -3.05 16.46
N THR A 631 -7.32 -3.98 16.38
CA THR A 631 -5.95 -3.76 16.82
C THR A 631 -5.24 -2.66 16.01
N ALA A 632 -5.47 -2.60 14.70
CA ALA A 632 -4.90 -1.56 13.82
C ALA A 632 -5.47 -0.15 14.09
N GLN A 633 -6.67 -0.03 14.67
CA GLN A 633 -7.24 1.25 15.10
C GLN A 633 -6.89 1.64 16.55
N ARG A 634 -6.13 0.81 17.29
CA ARG A 634 -5.63 1.20 18.62
C ARG A 634 -4.62 2.34 18.51
N LYS A 635 -4.59 3.21 19.50
CA LYS A 635 -3.66 4.34 19.56
C LYS A 635 -2.21 3.87 19.73
N VAL A 636 -1.36 4.14 18.74
CA VAL A 636 0.07 3.75 18.76
C VAL A 636 0.99 4.91 19.15
N ASN A 637 0.62 6.16 18.86
CA ASN A 637 1.42 7.32 19.26
C ASN A 637 1.08 7.81 20.68
N LYS A 638 2.08 8.39 21.36
CA LYS A 638 1.96 8.88 22.75
C LYS A 638 1.25 10.24 22.87
N GLY A 639 0.62 10.75 21.80
CA GLY A 639 -0.01 12.07 21.78
C GLY A 639 0.89 13.19 22.33
N LEU A 640 0.37 13.92 23.32
CA LEU A 640 1.03 15.08 23.93
C LEU A 640 2.35 14.74 24.68
N GLU A 641 2.54 13.49 25.10
CA GLU A 641 3.76 13.05 25.78
C GLU A 641 4.97 13.10 24.83
N ASP A 642 4.85 12.52 23.63
CA ASP A 642 5.89 12.55 22.60
C ASP A 642 5.35 13.11 21.27
N MET A 643 5.34 14.44 21.19
CA MET A 643 4.86 15.22 20.04
C MET A 643 5.77 15.17 18.80
N LYS A 644 6.76 14.27 18.75
CA LYS A 644 7.68 14.13 17.59
C LYS A 644 6.97 13.76 16.29
N GLY A 645 5.92 12.94 16.33
CA GLY A 645 5.15 12.57 15.13
C GLY A 645 4.56 13.79 14.41
N ALA A 646 4.36 13.73 13.10
CA ALA A 646 3.75 14.83 12.34
C ALA A 646 2.27 15.06 12.74
N ILE A 647 1.57 13.98 13.07
CA ILE A 647 0.23 13.97 13.64
C ILE A 647 0.35 13.58 15.11
N ILE A 648 -0.39 14.28 15.98
CA ILE A 648 -0.38 14.16 17.44
C ILE A 648 -1.82 13.90 17.87
N GLU A 649 -2.15 12.67 18.27
CA GLU A 649 -3.53 12.32 18.64
C GLU A 649 -3.82 12.65 20.11
N VAL A 650 -4.84 13.48 20.33
CA VAL A 650 -5.46 13.68 21.65
C VAL A 650 -6.74 12.85 21.68
N SER A 651 -6.91 12.03 22.72
CA SER A 651 -8.06 11.13 22.83
C SER A 651 -8.46 10.91 24.30
N GLU A 652 -9.69 10.43 24.46
CA GLU A 652 -10.27 9.93 25.70
C GLU A 652 -10.59 8.44 25.50
N ASP A 653 -9.58 7.60 25.68
CA ASP A 653 -9.70 6.15 25.43
C ASP A 653 -10.63 5.47 26.47
N GLU A 654 -10.82 6.09 27.64
CA GLU A 654 -11.77 5.71 28.70
C GLU A 654 -13.23 5.96 28.25
N THR A 655 -13.54 7.19 27.83
CA THR A 655 -14.86 7.61 27.30
C THR A 655 -15.27 6.78 26.07
N MET A 656 -14.31 6.42 25.21
CA MET A 656 -14.49 5.50 24.09
C MET A 656 -14.87 4.09 24.57
N SER A 657 -14.10 3.53 25.51
CA SER A 657 -14.33 2.19 26.07
C SER A 657 -15.69 2.07 26.80
N GLU A 658 -16.15 3.13 27.48
CA GLU A 658 -17.48 3.15 28.09
C GLU A 658 -18.62 3.08 27.05
N PHE A 659 -18.52 3.83 25.95
CA PHE A 659 -19.52 3.78 24.87
C PHE A 659 -19.50 2.44 24.13
N GLU A 660 -18.32 1.85 23.90
CA GLU A 660 -18.20 0.49 23.38
C GLU A 660 -18.89 -0.52 24.32
N GLN A 661 -18.62 -0.45 25.63
CA GLN A 661 -19.21 -1.36 26.61
C GLN A 661 -20.73 -1.23 26.68
N GLU A 662 -21.26 -0.01 26.61
CA GLU A 662 -22.69 0.29 26.57
C GLU A 662 -23.37 -0.37 25.36
N LEU A 663 -22.87 -0.10 24.14
CA LEU A 663 -23.41 -0.69 22.91
C LEU A 663 -23.33 -2.22 22.93
N ARG A 664 -22.18 -2.80 23.32
CA ARG A 664 -21.99 -4.26 23.41
C ARG A 664 -22.97 -4.94 24.38
N CYS A 665 -23.38 -4.22 25.43
CA CYS A 665 -24.26 -4.74 26.47
C CYS A 665 -25.75 -4.44 26.25
N ASP A 666 -26.13 -3.74 25.16
CA ASP A 666 -27.54 -3.55 24.85
C ASP A 666 -28.18 -4.86 24.35
N LYS A 667 -28.98 -5.45 25.25
CA LYS A 667 -29.66 -6.73 25.05
C LYS A 667 -30.83 -6.69 24.07
N ILE A 668 -31.33 -5.50 23.74
CA ILE A 668 -32.40 -5.29 22.76
C ILE A 668 -31.78 -5.02 21.39
N GLU A 669 -30.76 -4.16 21.34
CA GLU A 669 -30.21 -3.65 20.10
C GLU A 669 -29.15 -4.55 19.46
N MET A 670 -28.26 -5.18 20.23
CA MET A 670 -27.23 -6.06 19.64
C MET A 670 -27.82 -7.22 18.78
N PRO A 671 -28.93 -7.88 19.16
CA PRO A 671 -29.63 -8.83 18.28
C PRO A 671 -30.19 -8.20 16.99
N ILE A 672 -30.70 -6.96 17.06
CA ILE A 672 -31.24 -6.22 15.90
C ILE A 672 -30.10 -5.84 14.94
N ILE A 673 -28.99 -5.33 15.47
CA ILE A 673 -27.77 -5.02 14.73
C ILE A 673 -27.23 -6.29 14.06
N ALA A 674 -27.13 -7.40 14.79
CA ALA A 674 -26.66 -8.66 14.24
C ALA A 674 -27.56 -9.17 13.09
N ARG A 675 -28.88 -9.00 13.17
CA ARG A 675 -29.79 -9.33 12.06
C ARG A 675 -29.58 -8.42 10.85
N GLN A 676 -29.56 -7.10 11.03
CA GLN A 676 -29.31 -6.15 9.93
C GLN A 676 -27.98 -6.44 9.20
N LEU A 677 -26.95 -6.85 9.94
CA LEU A 677 -25.66 -7.22 9.34
C LEU A 677 -25.68 -8.59 8.65
N ARG A 678 -26.51 -9.56 9.06
CA ARG A 678 -26.78 -10.78 8.25
C ARG A 678 -27.48 -10.41 6.95
N ASP A 679 -28.53 -9.61 7.03
CA ASP A 679 -29.34 -9.19 5.87
C ASP A 679 -28.50 -8.42 4.82
N CYS A 680 -27.40 -7.78 5.22
CA CYS A 680 -26.48 -7.08 4.31
C CYS A 680 -25.44 -8.00 3.63
N ILE A 681 -25.14 -9.20 4.16
CA ILE A 681 -24.12 -10.11 3.61
C ILE A 681 -24.70 -11.37 2.98
N LEU A 682 -26.01 -11.62 3.12
CA LEU A 682 -26.68 -12.79 2.59
C LEU A 682 -27.11 -12.62 1.12
N PRO A 683 -27.05 -13.69 0.30
CA PRO A 683 -27.63 -13.69 -1.04
C PRO A 683 -29.17 -13.68 -0.99
N GLU A 684 -29.81 -13.23 -2.08
CA GLU A 684 -31.28 -13.17 -2.20
C GLU A 684 -31.96 -14.54 -2.06
N GLU A 685 -31.33 -15.61 -2.54
CA GLU A 685 -31.82 -17.00 -2.43
C GLU A 685 -30.77 -17.90 -1.76
N PHE A 686 -31.20 -18.69 -0.77
CA PHE A 686 -30.38 -19.75 -0.18
C PHE A 686 -30.52 -21.06 -0.97
N VAL A 687 -29.39 -21.77 -1.14
CA VAL A 687 -29.35 -23.04 -1.89
C VAL A 687 -28.77 -24.17 -1.04
N ASN A 688 -27.61 -23.92 -0.42
CA ASN A 688 -26.94 -24.78 0.57
C ASN A 688 -25.78 -24.02 1.22
N PHE A 689 -25.24 -24.56 2.33
CA PHE A 689 -24.11 -23.94 3.02
C PHE A 689 -22.81 -23.93 2.20
N GLY A 690 -22.68 -24.82 1.21
CA GLY A 690 -21.49 -24.88 0.34
C GLY A 690 -21.40 -23.70 -0.63
N ARG A 691 -22.54 -23.27 -1.20
CA ARG A 691 -22.62 -22.00 -1.95
C ARG A 691 -22.50 -20.80 -1.05
N LEU A 692 -23.19 -20.79 0.10
CA LEU A 692 -23.08 -19.69 1.07
C LEU A 692 -21.62 -19.46 1.51
N ALA A 693 -20.86 -20.55 1.69
CA ALA A 693 -19.42 -20.52 1.94
C ALA A 693 -18.60 -20.14 0.70
N ALA A 694 -19.02 -20.42 -0.53
CA ALA A 694 -18.31 -19.96 -1.72
C ALA A 694 -18.47 -18.44 -1.92
N ASP A 695 -19.71 -17.96 -1.85
CA ASP A 695 -20.15 -16.67 -2.39
C ASP A 695 -19.83 -15.49 -1.45
N ILE A 696 -19.91 -15.65 -0.13
CA ILE A 696 -19.61 -14.58 0.85
C ILE A 696 -18.09 -14.48 1.10
N SER A 697 -17.50 -13.30 1.02
CA SER A 697 -16.09 -13.05 1.35
C SER A 697 -15.89 -12.17 2.60
N ILE A 698 -14.64 -12.12 3.08
CA ILE A 698 -14.24 -11.30 4.24
C ILE A 698 -14.35 -9.80 3.91
N ASP A 699 -14.11 -9.43 2.64
CA ASP A 699 -14.30 -8.06 2.15
C ASP A 699 -15.76 -7.63 2.29
N ASP A 700 -16.73 -8.48 1.94
CA ASP A 700 -18.16 -8.15 2.01
C ASP A 700 -18.62 -7.93 3.46
N ILE A 701 -18.13 -8.73 4.41
CA ILE A 701 -18.37 -8.56 5.85
C ILE A 701 -17.73 -7.25 6.35
N THR A 702 -16.51 -6.95 5.90
CA THR A 702 -15.78 -5.74 6.29
C THR A 702 -16.45 -4.48 5.73
N ASP A 703 -16.95 -4.53 4.50
CA ASP A 703 -17.68 -3.42 3.87
C ASP A 703 -19.07 -3.23 4.49
N ALA A 704 -19.74 -4.31 4.90
CA ALA A 704 -20.97 -4.23 5.70
C ALA A 704 -20.72 -3.56 7.07
N PHE A 705 -19.55 -3.77 7.70
CA PHE A 705 -19.16 -3.04 8.90
C PHE A 705 -18.85 -1.57 8.61
N ASP A 706 -17.94 -1.29 7.68
CA ASP A 706 -17.50 0.07 7.34
C ASP A 706 -18.67 0.94 6.86
N ILE A 707 -19.64 0.39 6.12
CA ILE A 707 -20.83 1.10 5.66
C ILE A 707 -21.93 1.00 6.72
N LYS A 708 -22.60 -0.16 6.85
CA LYS A 708 -23.87 -0.27 7.59
C LYS A 708 -23.68 -0.17 9.10
N LEU A 709 -22.66 -0.82 9.66
CA LEU A 709 -22.44 -0.76 11.10
C LEU A 709 -21.93 0.62 11.55
N SER A 710 -21.12 1.31 10.75
CA SER A 710 -20.67 2.67 11.09
C SER A 710 -21.79 3.72 11.02
N GLU A 711 -22.80 3.54 10.16
CA GLU A 711 -24.06 4.31 10.21
C GLU A 711 -24.82 4.09 11.53
N ILE A 712 -24.97 2.83 11.95
CA ILE A 712 -25.67 2.48 13.19
C ILE A 712 -24.94 3.06 14.41
N VAL A 713 -23.62 2.92 14.47
CA VAL A 713 -22.79 3.47 15.56
C VAL A 713 -22.90 5.00 15.64
N LYS A 714 -22.95 5.70 14.51
CA LYS A 714 -23.22 7.15 14.48
C LYS A 714 -24.61 7.49 14.99
N ALA A 715 -25.65 6.83 14.49
CA ALA A 715 -27.03 7.09 14.92
C ALA A 715 -27.19 6.90 16.44
N ARG A 716 -26.60 5.84 17.02
CA ARG A 716 -26.59 5.60 18.47
C ARG A 716 -25.71 6.57 19.26
N HIS A 717 -24.68 7.17 18.66
CA HIS A 717 -23.91 8.25 19.26
C HIS A 717 -24.70 9.58 19.24
N ASP A 718 -25.39 9.88 18.14
CA ASP A 718 -26.18 11.10 17.95
C ASP A 718 -27.47 11.13 18.81
N GLU A 719 -27.99 9.98 19.21
CA GLU A 719 -29.08 9.84 20.21
C GLU A 719 -28.69 10.35 21.61
N LYS A 720 -27.39 10.52 21.92
CA LYS A 720 -26.90 10.95 23.24
C LYS A 720 -26.99 12.47 23.46
N ALA A 721 -27.31 12.88 24.68
CA ALA A 721 -27.30 14.29 25.05
C ALA A 721 -25.87 14.85 25.10
N ASP A 722 -25.71 16.17 24.97
CA ASP A 722 -24.39 16.83 25.00
C ASP A 722 -23.64 16.71 26.35
N SER A 723 -24.34 16.28 27.41
CA SER A 723 -23.75 15.90 28.70
C SER A 723 -23.10 14.52 28.70
N ASP A 724 -23.50 13.64 27.77
CA ASP A 724 -23.37 12.20 27.93
C ASP A 724 -22.16 11.66 27.15
N LYS A 725 -20.96 12.02 27.63
CA LYS A 725 -19.68 11.40 27.23
C LYS A 725 -19.53 11.17 25.71
N LYS A 726 -19.79 12.21 24.91
CA LYS A 726 -19.68 12.13 23.44
C LYS A 726 -18.25 11.80 23.01
N VAL A 727 -18.12 10.98 21.97
CA VAL A 727 -16.84 10.49 21.40
C VAL A 727 -16.65 10.82 19.91
N LEU A 728 -17.65 11.40 19.25
CA LEU A 728 -17.56 11.96 17.90
C LEU A 728 -17.99 13.45 17.94
N GLY A 729 -17.67 14.22 16.89
CA GLY A 729 -17.96 15.66 16.78
C GLY A 729 -17.21 16.57 17.76
N LEU A 730 -16.12 16.08 18.39
CA LEU A 730 -15.47 16.78 19.50
C LEU A 730 -14.55 17.93 19.06
N ASN A 731 -14.69 19.08 19.72
CA ASN A 731 -13.77 20.21 19.55
C ASN A 731 -12.43 19.92 20.26
N ILE A 732 -11.30 19.94 19.53
CA ILE A 732 -9.95 19.68 20.05
C ILE A 732 -9.53 20.68 21.15
N LEU A 733 -10.16 21.86 21.22
CA LEU A 733 -9.95 22.80 22.32
C LEU A 733 -10.48 22.26 23.66
N THR A 734 -11.58 21.50 23.67
CA THR A 734 -12.10 20.80 24.87
C THR A 734 -11.10 19.76 25.33
N GLN A 735 -10.60 18.96 24.39
CA GLN A 735 -9.60 17.91 24.63
C GLN A 735 -8.30 18.50 25.18
N LEU A 736 -7.78 19.56 24.56
CA LEU A 736 -6.58 20.25 25.02
C LEU A 736 -6.79 20.93 26.39
N GLN A 737 -7.96 21.50 26.66
CA GLN A 737 -8.27 22.13 27.96
C GLN A 737 -8.26 21.12 29.13
N GLN A 738 -8.70 19.88 28.92
CA GLN A 738 -8.66 18.85 29.97
C GLN A 738 -7.22 18.39 30.32
N LYS A 739 -6.35 18.32 29.30
CA LYS A 739 -4.97 17.82 29.45
C LYS A 739 -3.98 18.95 29.85
N LEU A 740 -4.16 20.17 29.34
CA LEU A 740 -3.32 21.34 29.63
C LEU A 740 -3.96 22.21 30.72
N ARG A 741 -3.81 21.77 31.98
CA ARG A 741 -4.60 22.27 33.12
C ARG A 741 -4.12 23.61 33.68
N THR A 742 -2.85 23.96 33.47
CA THR A 742 -2.24 25.20 33.96
C THR A 742 -1.70 26.07 32.82
N ASP A 743 -1.51 27.36 33.10
CA ASP A 743 -0.97 28.31 32.13
C ASP A 743 0.48 27.98 31.73
N ASP A 744 1.21 27.24 32.57
CA ASP A 744 2.56 26.77 32.25
C ASP A 744 2.53 25.50 31.40
N ASP A 745 1.53 24.61 31.55
CA ASP A 745 1.29 23.51 30.60
C ASP A 745 1.01 24.05 29.19
N ILE A 746 0.19 25.11 29.09
CA ILE A 746 -0.15 25.75 27.81
C ILE A 746 1.10 26.36 27.15
N LYS A 747 1.95 27.06 27.92
CA LYS A 747 3.24 27.60 27.42
C LYS A 747 4.20 26.50 27.00
N ALA A 748 4.33 25.43 27.81
CA ALA A 748 5.21 24.31 27.54
C ALA A 748 4.77 23.53 26.29
N PHE A 749 3.46 23.28 26.15
CA PHE A 749 2.86 22.72 24.94
C PHE A 749 3.19 23.57 23.70
N ALA A 750 2.83 24.86 23.72
CA ALA A 750 3.04 25.77 22.60
C ALA A 750 4.53 25.81 22.18
N THR A 751 5.44 25.94 23.14
CA THR A 751 6.89 25.97 22.89
C THR A 751 7.42 24.64 22.34
N LYS A 752 7.00 23.50 22.91
CA LYS A 752 7.46 22.16 22.51
C LYS A 752 6.95 21.72 21.14
N ILE A 753 5.72 22.09 20.76
CA ILE A 753 5.21 21.76 19.43
C ILE A 753 5.79 22.69 18.35
N VAL A 754 5.97 23.98 18.66
CA VAL A 754 6.59 24.96 17.77
C VAL A 754 8.04 24.62 17.45
N SER A 755 8.85 24.22 18.45
CA SER A 755 10.23 23.75 18.21
C SER A 755 10.31 22.41 17.47
N GLN A 756 9.17 21.79 17.16
CA GLN A 756 9.06 20.56 16.39
C GLN A 756 8.33 20.76 15.05
N SER A 757 7.72 21.92 14.78
CA SER A 757 6.99 22.24 13.54
C SER A 757 7.90 22.78 12.41
N GLY A 758 9.22 22.69 12.58
CA GLY A 758 10.19 23.19 11.61
C GLY A 758 10.21 22.45 10.27
N VAL A 759 10.82 23.08 9.27
CA VAL A 759 10.80 22.64 7.86
C VAL A 759 11.70 21.44 7.59
N PHE A 760 11.35 20.63 6.59
CA PHE A 760 12.04 19.38 6.23
C PHE A 760 13.33 19.55 5.40
N VAL A 761 14.13 20.57 5.72
CA VAL A 761 15.56 20.71 5.39
C VAL A 761 16.28 21.41 6.54
N GLN A 762 17.60 21.20 6.69
CA GLN A 762 18.45 22.07 7.49
C GLN A 762 19.20 23.04 6.55
N LEU A 763 19.32 24.31 6.95
CA LEU A 763 20.08 25.30 6.18
C LEU A 763 21.42 25.62 6.85
N ASN A 764 22.48 25.72 6.04
CA ASN A 764 23.81 26.12 6.45
C ASN A 764 23.91 27.65 6.60
N THR A 765 24.24 28.11 7.80
CA THR A 765 24.33 29.54 8.13
C THR A 765 25.36 30.26 7.27
N ASP A 766 26.52 29.65 7.00
CA ASP A 766 27.61 30.30 6.26
C ASP A 766 27.22 30.51 4.79
N GLN A 767 26.57 29.53 4.17
CA GLN A 767 26.03 29.65 2.79
C GLN A 767 24.89 30.68 2.67
N ILE A 768 24.14 30.93 3.76
CA ILE A 768 23.11 31.98 3.85
C ILE A 768 23.71 33.37 4.10
N GLN A 769 24.85 33.46 4.76
CA GLN A 769 25.55 34.73 5.03
C GLN A 769 26.62 35.07 3.98
N LEU A 770 26.87 34.16 3.03
CA LEU A 770 27.88 34.31 1.99
C LEU A 770 27.63 35.54 1.11
N HIS A 771 28.53 36.53 1.22
CA HIS A 771 28.56 37.66 0.32
C HIS A 771 29.12 37.21 -1.04
N LEU A 772 28.40 37.56 -2.11
CA LEU A 772 28.71 37.15 -3.47
C LEU A 772 28.88 38.38 -4.36
N ARG A 773 29.89 38.31 -5.24
CA ARG A 773 30.10 39.30 -6.30
C ARG A 773 28.89 39.34 -7.24
N ASN A 774 28.59 40.51 -7.80
CA ASN A 774 27.43 40.77 -8.68
C ASN A 774 26.07 40.56 -7.98
N ASN A 775 26.07 40.42 -6.66
CA ASN A 775 24.91 40.14 -5.80
C ASN A 775 24.92 41.02 -4.53
N GLU A 776 25.54 42.20 -4.61
CA GLU A 776 25.69 43.15 -3.52
C GLU A 776 24.43 44.03 -3.30
N GLY A 777 24.52 45.01 -2.40
CA GLY A 777 23.48 46.01 -2.20
C GLY A 777 22.13 45.40 -1.80
N ASN A 778 21.11 45.55 -2.66
CA ASN A 778 19.77 45.02 -2.39
C ASN A 778 19.72 43.48 -2.38
N LEU A 779 20.60 42.80 -3.14
CA LEU A 779 20.65 41.34 -3.25
C LEU A 779 21.43 40.69 -2.09
N SER A 780 22.28 41.48 -1.41
CA SER A 780 23.19 41.07 -0.34
C SER A 780 22.47 40.32 0.79
N PRO A 781 23.07 39.29 1.42
CA PRO A 781 22.46 38.54 2.52
C PRO A 781 22.26 39.38 3.81
N THR A 782 22.88 40.57 3.88
CA THR A 782 22.64 41.57 4.93
C THR A 782 21.25 42.20 4.83
N ASN A 783 20.59 42.18 3.66
CA ASN A 783 19.20 42.60 3.51
C ASN A 783 18.26 41.48 4.02
N PRO A 784 17.44 41.70 5.07
CA PRO A 784 16.52 40.68 5.58
C PRO A 784 15.43 40.25 4.58
N ALA A 785 15.17 41.05 3.54
CA ALA A 785 14.20 40.73 2.49
C ALA A 785 14.79 39.83 1.36
N SER A 786 16.11 39.76 1.23
CA SER A 786 16.78 39.11 0.08
C SER A 786 17.10 37.63 0.28
N ILE A 787 17.09 37.13 1.52
CA ILE A 787 17.42 35.73 1.83
C ILE A 787 16.89 35.25 3.20
N ASN A 788 16.54 33.96 3.26
CA ASN A 788 16.14 33.19 4.44
C ASN A 788 14.98 33.82 5.23
N LYS A 789 13.81 33.91 4.59
CA LYS A 789 12.55 34.39 5.18
C LYS A 789 11.75 33.21 5.72
N LYS A 790 10.95 33.42 6.75
CA LYS A 790 10.13 32.37 7.38
C LYS A 790 8.75 32.88 7.74
N ALA A 791 7.72 32.08 7.51
CA ALA A 791 6.34 32.36 7.87
C ALA A 791 5.73 31.13 8.56
N ILE A 792 4.98 31.36 9.63
CA ILE A 792 4.35 30.32 10.44
C ILE A 792 2.87 30.68 10.60
N LEU A 793 1.97 29.76 10.24
CA LEU A 793 0.54 29.85 10.52
C LEU A 793 0.18 28.80 11.57
N VAL A 794 -0.37 29.25 12.70
CA VAL A 794 -1.07 28.41 13.67
C VAL A 794 -2.58 28.56 13.41
N SER A 795 -3.21 27.49 12.91
CA SER A 795 -4.66 27.43 12.71
C SER A 795 -5.31 26.77 13.93
N ILE A 796 -6.14 27.52 14.64
CA ILE A 796 -6.89 27.10 15.82
C ILE A 796 -8.39 27.05 15.45
N PRO A 797 -9.15 26.05 15.92
CA PRO A 797 -10.61 26.04 15.81
C PRO A 797 -11.26 27.31 16.36
N SER A 798 -12.48 27.56 15.92
CA SER A 798 -13.41 28.35 16.72
C SER A 798 -13.59 27.70 18.10
N PRO A 799 -13.57 28.45 19.22
CA PRO A 799 -13.98 27.96 20.53
C PRO A 799 -15.50 27.81 20.67
N ASP A 800 -16.25 28.02 19.58
CA ASP A 800 -17.70 28.20 19.55
C ASP A 800 -18.16 29.29 20.53
N ASP A 801 -19.43 29.32 20.92
CA ASP A 801 -19.95 30.29 21.89
C ASP A 801 -19.58 29.96 23.35
N ASN A 802 -18.76 28.93 23.59
CA ASN A 802 -18.38 28.46 24.92
C ASN A 802 -17.41 29.44 25.62
N PRO A 803 -17.80 30.09 26.74
CA PRO A 803 -16.94 31.08 27.41
C PRO A 803 -15.68 30.49 28.07
N GLY A 804 -15.68 29.19 28.37
CA GLY A 804 -14.54 28.46 28.92
C GLY A 804 -13.50 28.14 27.84
N LEU A 805 -13.95 27.61 26.69
CA LEU A 805 -13.07 27.37 25.53
C LEU A 805 -12.51 28.68 24.98
N LYS A 806 -13.31 29.75 24.95
CA LYS A 806 -12.85 31.08 24.50
C LYS A 806 -11.66 31.59 25.32
N LYS A 807 -11.76 31.56 26.65
CA LYS A 807 -10.66 31.93 27.56
C LYS A 807 -9.42 31.05 27.37
N PHE A 808 -9.60 29.76 27.07
CA PHE A 808 -8.49 28.84 26.80
C PHE A 808 -7.82 29.13 25.46
N ALA A 809 -8.61 29.37 24.40
CA ALA A 809 -8.11 29.78 23.09
C ALA A 809 -7.36 31.13 23.14
N ASP A 810 -7.86 32.10 23.92
CA ASP A 810 -7.18 33.38 24.16
C ASP A 810 -5.80 33.18 24.83
N LYS A 811 -5.70 32.28 25.82
CA LYS A 811 -4.42 31.91 26.46
C LYS A 811 -3.48 31.15 25.51
N LEU A 812 -4.02 30.24 24.71
CA LEU A 812 -3.26 29.42 23.76
C LEU A 812 -2.69 30.28 22.61
N GLU A 813 -3.46 31.22 22.09
CA GLU A 813 -2.99 32.24 21.15
C GLU A 813 -1.85 33.08 21.73
N ALA A 814 -2.00 33.55 22.98
CA ALA A 814 -0.94 34.29 23.67
C ALA A 814 0.32 33.44 23.87
N ALA A 815 0.18 32.15 24.18
CA ALA A 815 1.31 31.23 24.31
C ALA A 815 2.05 31.04 22.98
N PHE A 816 1.35 30.84 21.86
CA PHE A 816 1.97 30.73 20.53
C PHE A 816 2.63 32.03 20.05
N LYS A 817 2.08 33.20 20.39
CA LYS A 817 2.70 34.50 20.08
C LYS A 817 3.96 34.79 20.90
N ASN A 818 4.07 34.16 22.08
CA ASN A 818 5.20 34.31 23.00
C ASN A 818 6.23 33.17 22.95
N SER A 819 5.94 32.04 22.27
CA SER A 819 6.85 30.89 22.17
C SER A 819 8.03 31.09 21.20
N PHE A 820 8.19 32.30 20.66
CA PHE A 820 9.29 32.71 19.80
C PHE A 820 9.88 34.04 20.26
N ASN A 821 11.21 34.15 20.23
CA ASN A 821 11.89 35.44 20.31
C ASN A 821 11.67 36.21 18.99
N GLN A 822 10.85 37.27 19.02
CA GLN A 822 10.57 38.13 17.86
C GLN A 822 11.77 38.97 17.40
N SER A 823 12.94 38.84 18.04
CA SER A 823 14.20 39.50 17.66
C SER A 823 14.80 39.00 16.35
N THR A 824 14.35 37.85 15.82
CA THR A 824 14.76 37.37 14.49
C THR A 824 13.92 38.03 13.40
N ALA A 825 14.41 39.15 12.86
CA ALA A 825 13.73 40.04 11.89
C ALA A 825 13.44 39.42 10.49
N ARG A 826 13.37 38.09 10.37
CA ARG A 826 13.07 37.33 9.15
C ARG A 826 11.90 36.35 9.30
N THR A 827 11.31 36.21 10.50
CA THR A 827 10.23 35.26 10.80
C THR A 827 8.93 36.00 11.11
N THR A 828 7.83 35.64 10.43
CA THR A 828 6.47 36.06 10.80
C THR A 828 5.67 34.90 11.41
N ILE A 829 4.79 35.21 12.37
CA ILE A 829 3.94 34.22 13.06
C ILE A 829 2.51 34.75 13.09
N THR A 830 1.62 34.02 12.45
CA THR A 830 0.17 34.27 12.41
C THR A 830 -0.54 33.24 13.27
N VAL A 831 -1.54 33.67 14.04
CA VAL A 831 -2.52 32.77 14.66
C VAL A 831 -3.90 33.08 14.08
N ASN A 832 -4.51 32.13 13.39
CA ASN A 832 -5.87 32.25 12.88
C ASN A 832 -6.82 31.39 13.73
N ARG A 833 -7.87 31.98 14.29
CA ARG A 833 -8.88 31.28 15.14
C ARG A 833 -10.17 30.93 14.40
N LYS A 834 -10.16 30.98 13.07
CA LYS A 834 -11.30 30.69 12.19
C LYS A 834 -11.13 29.37 11.43
N SER A 835 -10.35 28.41 11.95
CA SER A 835 -10.28 27.08 11.32
C SER A 835 -11.68 26.49 11.23
N LEU A 836 -12.05 26.03 10.02
CA LEU A 836 -13.32 25.37 9.75
C LEU A 836 -13.39 23.98 10.40
N ARG A 837 -12.23 23.41 10.75
CA ARG A 837 -12.11 22.13 11.45
C ARG A 837 -12.16 22.35 12.97
N LYS A 838 -13.06 21.63 13.63
CA LYS A 838 -13.20 21.61 15.10
C LYS A 838 -12.31 20.56 15.76
N ASP A 839 -12.03 19.49 15.03
CA ASP A 839 -11.27 18.31 15.41
C ASP A 839 -9.74 18.50 15.37
N GLU A 840 -9.21 19.52 14.67
CA GLU A 840 -7.76 19.74 14.54
C GLU A 840 -7.30 21.19 14.77
N LEU A 841 -6.10 21.29 15.38
CA LEU A 841 -5.23 22.45 15.40
C LEU A 841 -4.02 22.13 14.53
N SER A 842 -3.66 23.01 13.59
CA SER A 842 -2.51 22.81 12.71
C SER A 842 -1.47 23.93 12.84
N ILE A 843 -0.20 23.58 12.68
CA ILE A 843 0.91 24.53 12.60
C ILE A 843 1.64 24.27 11.29
N ILE A 844 1.64 25.25 10.39
CA ILE A 844 2.29 25.19 9.09
C ILE A 844 3.45 26.18 9.08
N THR A 845 4.64 25.69 8.77
CA THR A 845 5.86 26.48 8.63
C THR A 845 6.29 26.49 7.17
N VAL A 846 6.60 27.66 6.63
CA VAL A 846 7.27 27.84 5.33
C VAL A 846 8.55 28.64 5.56
N GLN A 847 9.68 28.09 5.15
CA GLN A 847 10.96 28.79 5.10
C GLN A 847 11.35 28.92 3.64
N TYR A 848 11.67 30.12 3.18
CA TYR A 848 11.72 30.46 1.75
C TYR A 848 12.75 31.55 1.45
N CYS A 849 12.96 31.83 0.16
CA CYS A 849 13.95 32.79 -0.32
C CYS A 849 15.38 32.32 0.00
N PHE A 850 15.81 31.16 -0.49
CA PHE A 850 17.19 30.69 -0.34
C PHE A 850 17.68 29.96 -1.60
N PRO A 851 19.00 29.96 -1.88
CA PRO A 851 19.59 29.18 -2.99
C PRO A 851 19.85 27.73 -2.56
N ILE A 852 19.86 26.79 -3.51
CA ILE A 852 19.91 25.34 -3.19
C ILE A 852 21.21 24.93 -2.46
N ARG A 853 22.35 25.59 -2.69
CA ARG A 853 23.60 25.37 -1.93
C ARG A 853 23.47 25.59 -0.42
N ALA A 854 22.45 26.34 0.01
CA ALA A 854 22.23 26.61 1.42
C ALA A 854 21.67 25.42 2.19
N ILE A 855 21.25 24.33 1.53
CA ILE A 855 20.86 23.09 2.22
C ILE A 855 22.13 22.41 2.76
N ASP A 856 22.15 22.08 4.05
CA ASP A 856 23.40 21.86 4.80
C ASP A 856 24.28 20.73 4.24
N TRP A 857 23.69 19.59 3.92
CA TRP A 857 24.40 18.43 3.37
C TRP A 857 24.63 18.49 1.85
N MET A 858 24.27 19.60 1.17
CA MET A 858 24.45 19.76 -0.29
C MET A 858 25.92 19.68 -0.71
N GLY A 859 26.85 20.11 0.16
CA GLY A 859 28.28 20.06 -0.11
C GLY A 859 28.82 18.62 -0.20
N ASP A 860 28.25 17.68 0.55
CA ASP A 860 28.63 16.27 0.45
C ASP A 860 27.96 15.58 -0.75
N TYR A 861 26.79 16.05 -1.17
CA TYR A 861 26.15 15.58 -2.41
C TYR A 861 26.99 16.01 -3.63
N LYS A 862 27.51 17.25 -3.64
CA LYS A 862 28.48 17.72 -4.65
C LYS A 862 29.70 16.80 -4.71
N LYS A 863 30.37 16.51 -3.58
CA LYS A 863 31.55 15.61 -3.52
C LYS A 863 31.25 14.20 -4.05
N ARG A 864 30.06 13.64 -3.77
CA ARG A 864 29.63 12.31 -4.26
C ARG A 864 29.37 12.31 -5.76
N TYR A 865 28.78 13.38 -6.29
CA TYR A 865 28.53 13.61 -7.70
C TYR A 865 29.84 13.80 -8.48
N GLU A 866 30.74 14.67 -8.01
CA GLU A 866 32.05 14.92 -8.65
C GLU A 866 32.90 13.67 -8.71
N ARG A 867 32.96 12.87 -7.63
CA ARG A 867 33.68 11.58 -7.62
C ARG A 867 33.08 10.55 -8.59
N PHE A 868 31.79 10.61 -8.87
CA PHE A 868 31.11 9.70 -9.79
C PHE A 868 31.32 10.11 -11.26
N LEU A 869 31.44 11.40 -11.55
CA LEU A 869 31.73 11.92 -12.89
C LEU A 869 33.21 12.01 -13.25
N ASN A 870 34.12 11.93 -12.26
CA ASN A 870 35.56 12.07 -12.47
C ASN A 870 36.29 10.84 -11.89
N THR A 871 36.04 9.67 -12.47
CA THR A 871 36.76 8.42 -12.17
C THR A 871 38.17 8.40 -12.77
N GLY A 872 38.44 9.26 -13.76
CA GLY A 872 39.69 9.28 -14.51
C GLY A 872 39.69 8.37 -15.73
N ASN A 873 38.58 7.71 -16.02
CA ASN A 873 38.35 6.96 -17.25
C ASN A 873 37.26 7.66 -18.07
N LEU A 874 37.66 8.37 -19.12
CA LEU A 874 36.79 9.17 -19.97
C LEU A 874 35.53 8.43 -20.48
N ALA A 875 35.62 7.13 -20.75
CA ALA A 875 34.47 6.34 -21.21
C ALA A 875 33.48 6.03 -20.07
N THR A 876 34.00 5.76 -18.86
CA THR A 876 33.19 5.60 -17.65
C THR A 876 32.56 6.93 -17.25
N ASP A 877 33.33 8.02 -17.31
CA ASP A 877 32.91 9.36 -16.94
C ASP A 877 31.80 9.87 -17.89
N GLN A 878 31.94 9.65 -19.20
CA GLN A 878 30.88 9.93 -20.18
C GLN A 878 29.62 9.07 -19.97
N ALA A 879 29.76 7.78 -19.69
CA ALA A 879 28.61 6.91 -19.40
C ALA A 879 27.89 7.31 -18.10
N ASN A 880 28.63 7.73 -17.09
CA ASN A 880 28.10 8.24 -15.82
C ASN A 880 27.37 9.56 -16.00
N ALA A 881 27.91 10.50 -16.79
CA ALA A 881 27.25 11.75 -17.15
C ALA A 881 25.91 11.51 -17.90
N ILE A 882 25.91 10.59 -18.86
CA ILE A 882 24.69 10.14 -19.55
C ILE A 882 23.66 9.55 -18.58
N LEU A 883 24.09 8.75 -17.60
CA LEU A 883 23.18 8.14 -16.61
C LEU A 883 22.58 9.13 -15.62
N LEU A 884 23.34 10.15 -15.22
CA LEU A 884 22.92 11.17 -14.26
C LEU A 884 22.07 12.27 -14.90
N HIS A 885 22.45 12.83 -16.05
CA HIS A 885 21.81 14.05 -16.57
C HIS A 885 20.61 13.81 -17.47
N SER A 886 19.72 14.80 -17.54
CA SER A 886 18.56 14.81 -18.45
C SER A 886 18.92 14.97 -19.93
N GLU A 887 19.99 15.69 -20.25
CA GLU A 887 20.63 15.79 -21.58
C GLU A 887 22.09 16.29 -21.42
N GLY A 888 22.90 16.25 -22.48
CA GLY A 888 24.31 16.61 -22.40
C GLY A 888 25.09 15.78 -21.38
N ASP A 889 26.15 16.37 -20.83
CA ASP A 889 27.00 15.82 -19.77
C ASP A 889 26.89 16.57 -18.42
N GLY A 890 26.18 17.69 -18.38
CA GLY A 890 26.02 18.55 -17.20
C GLY A 890 26.99 19.74 -17.14
N SER A 891 27.98 19.82 -18.03
CA SER A 891 28.95 20.93 -18.11
C SER A 891 28.31 22.27 -18.52
N GLN A 892 27.15 22.22 -19.18
CA GLN A 892 26.37 23.39 -19.59
C GLN A 892 25.57 24.05 -18.45
N LEU A 893 25.54 23.43 -17.25
CA LEU A 893 24.71 23.87 -16.13
C LEU A 893 25.50 24.76 -15.16
N PRO A 894 24.99 25.93 -14.74
CA PRO A 894 25.64 26.74 -13.71
C PRO A 894 25.68 25.99 -12.37
N SER A 895 26.83 26.04 -11.69
CA SER A 895 27.06 25.40 -10.39
C SER A 895 26.06 25.87 -9.32
N LEU A 896 25.54 24.93 -8.52
CA LEU A 896 24.78 25.27 -7.29
C LEU A 896 25.61 26.10 -6.29
N PHE A 897 26.93 25.86 -6.23
CA PHE A 897 27.84 26.58 -5.34
C PHE A 897 28.48 27.77 -6.03
N ALA A 898 28.75 28.83 -5.26
CA ALA A 898 29.55 29.95 -5.72
C ALA A 898 30.98 29.51 -6.09
N ARG A 899 31.59 30.24 -7.01
CA ARG A 899 32.98 30.03 -7.44
C ARG A 899 33.96 30.56 -6.38
N SER A 900 35.17 30.01 -6.33
CA SER A 900 36.24 30.54 -5.49
C SER A 900 36.81 31.85 -6.05
N ASP A 901 37.50 32.58 -5.19
CA ASP A 901 38.20 33.82 -5.54
C ASP A 901 39.24 33.62 -6.67
N GLU A 902 39.87 32.44 -6.72
CA GLU A 902 40.81 32.01 -7.76
C GLU A 902 40.08 31.67 -9.07
N GLU A 903 38.96 30.95 -9.01
CA GLU A 903 38.13 30.62 -10.18
C GLU A 903 37.55 31.89 -10.83
N ILE A 904 37.16 32.89 -10.02
CA ILE A 904 36.69 34.20 -10.48
C ILE A 904 37.83 34.95 -11.18
N LYS A 905 39.01 35.05 -10.57
CA LYS A 905 40.19 35.73 -11.16
C LYS A 905 40.62 35.07 -12.47
N ALA A 906 40.65 33.73 -12.53
CA ALA A 906 40.97 32.97 -13.73
C ALA A 906 39.96 33.23 -14.86
N ALA A 907 38.67 33.32 -14.55
CA ALA A 907 37.64 33.66 -15.52
C ALA A 907 37.77 35.12 -16.03
N GLU A 908 38.13 36.08 -15.17
CA GLU A 908 38.43 37.45 -15.59
C GLU A 908 39.68 37.56 -16.47
N GLU A 909 40.71 36.76 -16.22
CA GLU A 909 41.91 36.69 -17.06
C GLU A 909 41.60 36.08 -18.42
N ALA A 910 40.82 34.99 -18.47
CA ALA A 910 40.33 34.39 -19.70
C ALA A 910 39.46 35.35 -20.51
N TYR A 911 38.53 36.07 -19.87
CA TYR A 911 37.67 37.05 -20.54
C TYR A 911 38.46 38.25 -21.09
N ARG A 912 39.41 38.78 -20.31
CA ARG A 912 40.33 39.84 -20.79
C ARG A 912 41.18 39.37 -21.96
N ALA A 913 41.66 38.13 -21.96
CA ALA A 913 42.39 37.55 -23.08
C ALA A 913 41.51 37.39 -24.33
N GLN A 914 40.25 36.96 -24.19
CA GLN A 914 39.29 36.89 -25.29
C GLN A 914 38.97 38.28 -25.86
N GLN A 915 38.74 39.30 -25.03
CA GLN A 915 38.53 40.67 -25.49
C GLN A 915 39.77 41.22 -26.21
N ALA A 916 40.98 40.97 -25.70
CA ALA A 916 42.23 41.39 -26.35
C ALA A 916 42.44 40.70 -27.72
N ALA A 917 42.07 39.42 -27.84
CA ALA A 917 42.10 38.70 -29.12
C ALA A 917 41.07 39.26 -30.12
N ALA A 918 39.85 39.55 -29.67
CA ALA A 918 38.79 40.14 -30.49
C ALA A 918 39.07 41.58 -30.98
N GLN A 919 40.03 42.27 -30.36
CA GLN A 919 40.43 43.63 -30.73
C GLN A 919 41.64 43.69 -31.69
N GLN A 920 42.21 42.55 -32.11
CA GLN A 920 43.29 42.54 -33.11
C GLN A 920 42.72 42.75 -34.53
N PRO A 921 43.19 43.76 -35.29
CA PRO A 921 42.73 43.97 -36.67
C PRO A 921 43.17 42.82 -37.59
N GLN A 922 42.22 42.25 -38.34
CA GLN A 922 42.55 41.33 -39.44
C GLN A 922 43.34 42.07 -40.53
N ALA A 923 44.62 41.73 -40.69
CA ALA A 923 45.47 42.31 -41.73
C ALA A 923 44.99 41.87 -43.13
N ALA A 924 44.80 42.84 -44.03
CA ALA A 924 44.20 42.59 -45.34
C ALA A 924 45.13 41.84 -46.31
N GLN A 925 44.57 40.86 -47.02
CA GLN A 925 45.16 40.28 -48.24
C GLN A 925 44.91 41.22 -49.44
N PRO A 926 45.90 41.52 -50.29
CA PRO A 926 45.74 42.42 -51.43
C PRO A 926 45.08 41.74 -52.65
N TYR A 927 44.52 42.57 -53.54
CA TYR A 927 43.77 42.17 -54.73
C TYR A 927 44.62 41.53 -55.84
N ALA A 928 43.99 40.60 -56.59
CA ALA A 928 44.34 40.25 -57.97
C ALA A 928 43.07 40.25 -58.84
N GLN A 929 43.20 40.50 -60.14
CA GLN A 929 42.06 40.81 -61.04
C GLN A 929 41.48 39.60 -61.78
N ALA A 930 40.31 39.79 -62.40
CA ALA A 930 39.43 38.72 -62.88
C ALA A 930 39.61 38.32 -64.36
N ALA A 931 39.23 37.08 -64.66
CA ALA A 931 38.88 36.58 -66.00
C ALA A 931 37.76 35.51 -65.90
N GLN A 932 37.07 35.24 -67.00
CA GLN A 932 35.93 34.32 -67.16
C GLN A 932 36.18 33.41 -68.40
N PRO A 933 35.34 32.40 -68.71
CA PRO A 933 34.91 31.26 -67.88
C PRO A 933 35.09 29.90 -68.63
N PHE A 934 34.41 28.83 -68.16
CA PHE A 934 34.11 27.51 -68.79
C PHE A 934 34.84 26.21 -68.33
N ALA A 935 34.02 25.15 -68.32
CA ALA A 935 34.29 23.71 -68.55
C ALA A 935 35.00 22.82 -67.47
N GLN A 936 34.34 21.69 -67.19
CA GLN A 936 34.89 20.43 -66.65
C GLN A 936 35.47 19.57 -67.83
N PRO A 937 36.07 18.35 -67.67
CA PRO A 937 36.19 17.51 -66.45
C PRO A 937 37.56 16.78 -66.23
N ALA A 938 37.57 15.91 -65.21
CA ALA A 938 38.32 14.63 -65.09
C ALA A 938 39.68 14.55 -64.32
N GLN A 939 39.87 13.35 -63.73
CA GLN A 939 40.97 12.83 -62.89
C GLN A 939 42.11 12.20 -63.76
N PRO A 940 43.12 11.43 -63.25
CA PRO A 940 43.51 11.03 -61.87
C PRO A 940 45.06 11.06 -61.57
N GLN A 941 45.48 10.37 -60.48
CA GLN A 941 46.85 9.82 -60.19
C GLN A 941 47.97 10.81 -59.76
N ALA A 942 49.00 10.44 -58.96
CA ALA A 942 49.24 9.31 -58.03
C ALA A 942 50.49 9.54 -57.13
N THR A 943 50.70 8.71 -56.09
CA THR A 943 51.97 8.42 -55.31
C THR A 943 52.70 9.60 -54.59
N GLN A 944 53.01 9.63 -53.28
CA GLN A 944 53.76 8.71 -52.36
C GLN A 944 55.25 8.47 -52.77
N PRO A 945 56.25 8.31 -51.85
CA PRO A 945 56.22 8.31 -50.37
C PRO A 945 57.45 8.95 -49.61
N TYR A 946 57.44 8.82 -48.25
CA TYR A 946 58.54 8.72 -47.25
C TYR A 946 59.78 9.68 -47.22
N ALA A 947 60.10 10.21 -46.01
CA ALA A 947 61.31 9.85 -45.21
C ALA A 947 61.45 10.66 -43.87
N GLN A 948 62.21 10.13 -42.90
CA GLN A 948 62.72 10.83 -41.68
C GLN A 948 64.18 11.32 -41.89
N PRO A 949 64.76 12.08 -40.93
CA PRO A 949 65.85 11.50 -40.10
C PRO A 949 65.91 12.00 -38.63
N GLN A 950 66.97 11.60 -37.88
CA GLN A 950 67.14 11.74 -36.43
C GLN A 950 68.40 12.54 -35.98
N ALA A 951 68.33 13.08 -34.74
CA ALA A 951 69.35 13.16 -33.66
C ALA A 951 70.73 13.87 -33.80
N ALA A 952 71.16 14.54 -32.70
CA ALA A 952 72.56 14.68 -32.21
C ALA A 952 72.63 15.22 -30.74
N GLN A 953 73.76 15.04 -30.04
CA GLN A 953 74.11 15.59 -28.70
C GLN A 953 75.41 16.45 -28.75
N PRO A 954 75.81 17.19 -27.68
CA PRO A 954 76.86 16.75 -26.70
C PRO A 954 76.54 17.10 -25.20
N VAL A 955 76.99 16.47 -24.10
CA VAL A 955 78.31 16.05 -23.47
C VAL A 955 78.87 17.06 -22.41
N ALA A 956 79.45 16.56 -21.28
CA ALA A 956 79.85 17.27 -20.02
C ALA A 956 81.39 17.17 -19.71
N ALA A 957 82.04 17.52 -18.56
CA ALA A 957 81.73 17.87 -17.13
C ALA A 957 82.86 18.82 -16.58
N PRO A 958 83.39 18.89 -15.30
CA PRO A 958 83.14 18.25 -13.97
C PRO A 958 83.13 19.26 -12.74
N GLY A 959 83.59 18.89 -11.52
CA GLY A 959 83.74 19.77 -10.32
C GLY A 959 84.47 19.14 -9.08
N ALA A 960 84.67 19.86 -7.95
CA ALA A 960 85.23 19.34 -6.66
C ALA A 960 85.18 20.31 -5.41
N GLY A 961 85.22 19.78 -4.17
CA GLY A 961 85.86 20.42 -2.98
C GLY A 961 85.05 20.70 -1.67
N THR A 962 85.52 20.24 -0.49
CA THR A 962 85.00 20.56 0.88
C THR A 962 86.04 20.41 2.03
N PRO A 963 86.01 21.29 3.07
CA PRO A 963 86.54 20.99 4.43
C PRO A 963 85.60 21.42 5.61
N PRO A 964 85.88 21.06 6.91
CA PRO A 964 84.82 20.90 7.93
C PRO A 964 85.00 21.78 9.23
N PRO A 965 84.62 21.42 10.51
CA PRO A 965 83.77 22.31 11.34
C PRO A 965 84.27 22.58 12.81
N PRO A 966 83.46 23.29 13.64
CA PRO A 966 83.36 23.00 15.08
C PRO A 966 81.89 22.80 15.55
N SER A 967 81.69 22.54 16.85
CA SER A 967 80.53 21.80 17.40
C SER A 967 79.77 22.48 18.55
N GLY A 968 78.53 22.02 18.85
CA GLY A 968 77.96 22.08 20.21
C GLY A 968 76.47 22.37 20.42
N ALA A 969 75.57 21.40 20.17
CA ALA A 969 74.26 21.26 20.85
C ALA A 969 73.66 19.86 20.58
N ALA A 970 72.81 19.33 21.46
CA ALA A 970 72.23 17.98 21.34
C ALA A 970 70.83 17.98 20.71
N VAL A 971 70.49 16.91 19.98
CA VAL A 971 69.21 16.72 19.27
C VAL A 971 68.69 15.28 19.52
N PRO A 972 67.36 15.04 19.65
CA PRO A 972 66.80 13.70 19.92
C PRO A 972 67.01 12.67 18.79
N PRO A 973 66.85 11.35 19.05
CA PRO A 973 66.98 10.32 18.03
C PRO A 973 65.87 10.39 16.96
N PRO A 974 66.13 9.92 15.71
CA PRO A 974 65.22 10.09 14.59
C PRO A 974 63.97 9.20 14.70
N PHE A 975 62.82 9.77 14.37
CA PHE A 975 61.58 9.05 14.12
C PHE A 975 61.69 8.28 12.80
N THR A 976 61.57 6.95 12.81
CA THR A 976 61.28 6.19 11.59
C THR A 976 59.80 6.35 11.25
N PRO A 977 59.41 6.92 10.10
CA PRO A 977 58.01 6.96 9.71
C PRO A 977 57.49 5.52 9.49
N PRO A 978 56.20 5.24 9.77
CA PRO A 978 55.60 3.97 9.40
C PRO A 978 55.67 3.79 7.88
N MET A 979 55.89 2.56 7.41
CA MET A 979 55.83 2.27 5.98
C MET A 979 54.42 2.54 5.44
N PRO A 980 54.29 3.01 4.18
CA PRO A 980 52.99 3.11 3.52
C PRO A 980 52.29 1.76 3.51
N ASP A 981 50.97 1.75 3.77
CA ASP A 981 50.13 0.58 3.52
C ASP A 981 50.21 0.22 2.01
N PRO A 982 50.46 -1.05 1.64
CA PRO A 982 50.68 -1.44 0.25
C PRO A 982 49.43 -1.32 -0.62
N VAL A 983 49.60 -0.89 -1.87
CA VAL A 983 48.52 -0.84 -2.87
C VAL A 983 48.31 -2.25 -3.44
N ILE A 984 47.12 -2.82 -3.25
CA ILE A 984 46.72 -4.14 -3.78
C ILE A 984 45.31 -4.09 -4.40
N ALA A 985 45.01 -5.08 -5.24
CA ALA A 985 43.69 -5.33 -5.81
C ALA A 985 43.33 -6.81 -5.62
N LEU A 986 42.81 -7.15 -4.44
CA LEU A 986 42.63 -8.53 -3.99
C LEU A 986 41.27 -9.10 -4.36
N TYR A 987 41.26 -10.24 -5.04
CA TYR A 987 40.07 -11.06 -5.21
C TYR A 987 40.06 -12.21 -4.20
N TRP A 988 38.89 -12.50 -3.64
CA TRP A 988 38.67 -13.52 -2.62
C TRP A 988 37.51 -14.44 -3.04
N ASN A 989 37.75 -15.75 -3.05
CA ASN A 989 36.71 -16.75 -3.31
C ASN A 989 36.02 -17.18 -2.02
N ILE A 990 34.68 -17.16 -2.02
CA ILE A 990 33.84 -17.71 -0.96
C ILE A 990 32.82 -18.63 -1.64
N ASN A 991 32.81 -19.92 -1.26
CA ASN A 991 31.88 -20.93 -1.77
C ASN A 991 31.76 -21.00 -3.30
N GLY A 992 32.85 -20.73 -4.04
CA GLY A 992 32.89 -20.74 -5.50
C GLY A 992 32.57 -19.40 -6.17
N GLN A 993 32.12 -18.37 -5.45
CA GLN A 993 31.94 -17.02 -5.97
C GLN A 993 33.15 -16.13 -5.65
N ASN A 994 33.56 -15.30 -6.62
CA ASN A 994 34.69 -14.37 -6.49
C ASN A 994 34.19 -12.97 -6.10
N TYR A 995 34.79 -12.39 -5.07
CA TYR A 995 34.51 -11.05 -4.55
C TYR A 995 35.77 -10.18 -4.63
N GLY A 996 35.62 -8.90 -4.98
CA GLY A 996 36.73 -7.95 -5.13
C GLY A 996 36.64 -7.14 -6.44
N PRO A 997 37.69 -6.37 -6.80
CA PRO A 997 38.95 -6.24 -6.06
C PRO A 997 38.79 -5.43 -4.77
N TYR A 998 39.43 -5.89 -3.70
CA TYR A 998 39.54 -5.19 -2.43
C TYR A 998 40.91 -4.51 -2.30
N ASP A 999 40.93 -3.29 -1.74
CA ASP A 999 42.16 -2.63 -1.34
C ASP A 999 42.66 -3.12 0.03
N TRP A 1000 43.87 -2.70 0.41
CA TRP A 1000 44.48 -3.08 1.67
C TRP A 1000 43.70 -2.64 2.91
N ALA A 1001 43.04 -1.46 2.88
CA ALA A 1001 42.27 -0.97 4.02
C ALA A 1001 41.03 -1.83 4.25
N ALA A 1002 40.33 -2.22 3.18
CA ALA A 1002 39.25 -3.19 3.23
C ALA A 1002 39.72 -4.55 3.74
N CYS A 1003 40.84 -5.09 3.23
CA CYS A 1003 41.40 -6.37 3.69
C CYS A 1003 41.77 -6.34 5.19
N LYS A 1004 42.37 -5.23 5.66
CA LYS A 1004 42.74 -4.98 7.05
C LYS A 1004 41.54 -4.87 7.98
N GLN A 1005 40.44 -4.26 7.53
CA GLN A 1005 39.17 -4.23 8.27
C GLN A 1005 38.49 -5.61 8.32
N MET A 1006 38.44 -6.35 7.20
CA MET A 1006 37.85 -7.69 7.15
C MET A 1006 38.66 -8.72 7.97
N ALA A 1007 39.99 -8.57 8.04
CA ALA A 1007 40.86 -9.38 8.90
C ALA A 1007 40.62 -9.10 10.39
N ALA A 1008 40.54 -7.81 10.79
CA ALA A 1008 40.21 -7.42 12.16
C ALA A 1008 38.84 -7.97 12.62
N ASN A 1009 37.87 -8.00 11.71
CA ASN A 1009 36.54 -8.58 11.94
C ASN A 1009 36.50 -10.13 11.88
N LYS A 1010 37.63 -10.81 11.64
CA LYS A 1010 37.76 -12.27 11.44
C LYS A 1010 36.94 -12.84 10.28
N GLN A 1011 36.47 -11.99 9.37
CA GLN A 1011 35.76 -12.40 8.15
C GLN A 1011 36.77 -12.90 7.11
N PHE A 1012 37.89 -12.20 6.98
CA PHE A 1012 39.03 -12.59 6.15
C PHE A 1012 40.10 -13.26 7.00
N THR A 1013 40.66 -14.39 6.56
CA THR A 1013 41.55 -15.24 7.36
C THR A 1013 42.71 -15.80 6.54
N GLU A 1014 43.75 -16.36 7.17
CA GLU A 1014 44.87 -17.01 6.48
C GLU A 1014 44.45 -18.13 5.51
N GLN A 1015 43.29 -18.76 5.75
CA GLN A 1015 42.75 -19.85 4.93
C GLN A 1015 41.83 -19.35 3.79
N SER A 1016 41.53 -18.05 3.73
CA SER A 1016 40.73 -17.45 2.66
C SER A 1016 41.45 -17.60 1.31
N MET A 1017 40.82 -18.28 0.34
CA MET A 1017 41.40 -18.47 -1.00
C MET A 1017 41.34 -17.16 -1.80
N VAL A 1018 42.50 -16.67 -2.22
CA VAL A 1018 42.65 -15.36 -2.86
C VAL A 1018 43.51 -15.39 -4.11
N TRP A 1019 43.37 -14.35 -4.92
CA TRP A 1019 44.16 -14.09 -6.11
C TRP A 1019 44.35 -12.59 -6.32
N MET A 1020 45.48 -12.21 -6.91
CA MET A 1020 45.80 -10.85 -7.37
C MET A 1020 46.46 -10.96 -8.74
N ASP A 1021 46.44 -9.88 -9.49
CA ASP A 1021 47.15 -9.83 -10.77
C ASP A 1021 48.65 -10.16 -10.60
N GLY A 1022 49.19 -10.94 -11.52
CA GLY A 1022 50.52 -11.56 -11.41
C GLY A 1022 50.63 -12.85 -10.59
N MET A 1023 49.58 -13.31 -9.88
CA MET A 1023 49.61 -14.63 -9.21
C MET A 1023 49.32 -15.78 -10.20
N PRO A 1024 50.09 -16.90 -10.17
CA PRO A 1024 49.92 -18.00 -11.13
C PRO A 1024 48.70 -18.89 -10.88
N ALA A 1025 48.16 -18.87 -9.65
CA ALA A 1025 46.96 -19.60 -9.24
C ALA A 1025 46.35 -18.94 -7.99
N TRP A 1026 45.12 -19.31 -7.64
CA TRP A 1026 44.52 -18.97 -6.34
C TRP A 1026 45.28 -19.66 -5.21
N ALA A 1027 45.53 -18.95 -4.10
CA ALA A 1027 46.23 -19.48 -2.92
C ALA A 1027 45.58 -19.00 -1.62
N PRO A 1028 45.74 -19.71 -0.48
CA PRO A 1028 45.31 -19.22 0.82
C PRO A 1028 46.03 -17.92 1.20
N ALA A 1029 45.33 -16.94 1.76
CA ALA A 1029 45.86 -15.60 2.04
C ALA A 1029 47.13 -15.60 2.93
N GLY A 1030 47.27 -16.54 3.86
CA GLY A 1030 48.47 -16.71 4.68
C GLY A 1030 49.71 -17.18 3.91
N GLN A 1031 49.55 -17.68 2.68
CA GLN A 1031 50.64 -18.04 1.77
C GLN A 1031 51.02 -16.91 0.81
N VAL A 1032 50.28 -15.79 0.82
CA VAL A 1032 50.53 -14.64 -0.06
C VAL A 1032 51.34 -13.60 0.70
N GLU A 1033 52.61 -13.44 0.33
CA GLU A 1033 53.62 -12.76 1.14
C GLU A 1033 53.25 -11.32 1.54
N ILE A 1034 52.59 -10.57 0.65
CA ILE A 1034 52.15 -9.19 0.92
C ILE A 1034 51.00 -9.12 1.93
N LEU A 1035 50.20 -10.18 2.08
CA LEU A 1035 49.03 -10.24 2.97
C LEU A 1035 49.35 -10.73 4.38
N LYS A 1036 50.49 -11.40 4.60
CA LYS A 1036 50.92 -11.91 5.91
C LYS A 1036 50.85 -10.87 7.06
N PRO A 1037 51.17 -9.57 6.87
CA PRO A 1037 51.02 -8.56 7.91
C PRO A 1037 49.58 -8.35 8.42
N LEU A 1038 48.55 -8.75 7.67
CA LEU A 1038 47.15 -8.66 8.09
C LEU A 1038 46.76 -9.68 9.18
N PHE A 1039 47.56 -10.74 9.34
CA PHE A 1039 47.28 -11.85 10.26
C PHE A 1039 48.26 -11.92 11.43
N ALA A 1040 49.30 -11.08 11.44
CA ALA A 1040 50.27 -11.02 12.52
C ALA A 1040 49.64 -10.59 13.85
N PRO A 1041 49.96 -11.24 14.99
CA PRO A 1041 49.44 -10.84 16.29
C PRO A 1041 49.94 -9.45 16.68
N ALA A 1042 49.02 -8.58 17.13
CA ALA A 1042 49.34 -7.20 17.47
C ALA A 1042 50.35 -7.11 18.62
N MET A 1043 51.44 -6.35 18.42
CA MET A 1043 52.40 -6.06 19.50
C MET A 1043 51.74 -5.18 20.59
N PRO A 1044 52.08 -5.38 21.88
CA PRO A 1044 51.54 -4.54 22.95
C PRO A 1044 51.98 -3.08 22.80
N PRO A 1045 51.09 -2.09 23.04
CA PRO A 1045 51.48 -0.68 23.04
C PRO A 1045 52.42 -0.37 24.21
N ALA A 1046 53.42 0.48 23.96
CA ALA A 1046 54.34 0.93 24.99
C ALA A 1046 53.61 1.82 26.02
N MET A 1047 53.78 1.52 27.31
CA MET A 1047 53.16 2.29 28.40
C MET A 1047 53.83 3.67 28.60
N PRO A 1048 53.07 4.71 28.98
CA PRO A 1048 53.63 5.98 29.43
C PRO A 1048 54.36 5.82 30.77
N PRO A 1049 55.37 6.66 31.06
CA PRO A 1049 56.15 6.56 32.29
C PRO A 1049 55.36 7.01 33.53
N MET A 1050 55.44 6.23 34.61
CA MET A 1050 55.04 6.67 35.97
C MET A 1050 56.22 6.57 36.94
N PRO A 1051 56.30 7.46 37.95
CA PRO A 1051 57.43 7.51 38.87
C PRO A 1051 57.34 6.50 40.03
N GLY A 1052 58.25 5.51 40.02
CA GLY A 1052 58.89 4.95 41.23
C GLY A 1052 58.11 4.04 42.19
N GLY A 1053 58.45 2.73 42.18
CA GLY A 1053 58.66 1.99 43.44
C GLY A 1053 57.95 0.63 43.65
N ALA A 1054 58.76 -0.38 44.01
CA ALA A 1054 58.47 -1.46 44.96
C ALA A 1054 57.46 -2.62 44.66
N THR A 1055 57.89 -3.56 43.79
CA THR A 1055 58.01 -5.04 44.06
C THR A 1055 56.80 -5.99 44.29
N PRO A 1056 56.94 -7.34 44.07
CA PRO A 1056 55.85 -8.35 43.86
C PRO A 1056 55.88 -9.53 44.92
N PRO A 1057 55.35 -10.79 44.74
CA PRO A 1057 54.56 -11.44 43.66
C PRO A 1057 53.22 -12.16 44.12
N PRO A 1058 52.92 -13.49 43.96
CA PRO A 1058 51.88 -13.97 43.02
C PRO A 1058 50.74 -14.90 43.57
N MET A 1059 49.97 -15.50 42.64
CA MET A 1059 48.73 -16.33 42.78
C MET A 1059 48.83 -17.65 43.59
N PRO A 1060 47.68 -18.28 43.89
CA PRO A 1060 47.32 -19.52 43.16
C PRO A 1060 45.82 -19.63 42.73
N GLY A 1061 45.52 -20.45 41.71
CA GLY A 1061 44.14 -20.76 41.24
C GLY A 1061 43.75 -22.22 41.48
N GLY A 1062 42.68 -22.74 40.82
CA GLY A 1062 42.43 -24.20 40.83
C GLY A 1062 41.03 -24.77 40.56
N MET A 1063 40.49 -24.61 39.34
CA MET A 1063 39.65 -25.64 38.67
C MET A 1063 38.25 -25.97 39.30
N PRO A 1064 37.44 -26.96 38.83
CA PRO A 1064 36.17 -26.63 38.14
C PRO A 1064 34.89 -27.25 38.75
N PRO A 1065 33.69 -26.89 38.25
CA PRO A 1065 32.43 -27.56 38.58
C PRO A 1065 32.03 -28.65 37.55
N THR A 1066 31.43 -29.74 38.04
CA THR A 1066 30.67 -30.71 37.24
C THR A 1066 29.36 -31.05 37.92
N MET A 1067 28.23 -30.61 37.35
CA MET A 1067 26.94 -31.29 37.16
C MET A 1067 25.88 -30.26 36.74
#